data_AF-A0A061R8S4-F1
#
_entry.id   AF-A0A061R8S4-F1
#
_cell.length_a   1.000
_cell.length_b   1.000
_cell.length_c   1.000
_cell.angle_alpha   90.00
_cell.angle_beta   90.00
_cell.angle_gamma   90.00
#
_symmetry.space_group_name_H-M   'P 1'
#
loop_
_entity.id
_entity.type
_entity.pdbx_description
1 polymer ?
#
loop_
_entity_poly.entity_id
_entity_poly.type
_entity_poly.pdbx_seq_one_letter_code
_entity_poly.pdbx_strand_id
1 'polypeptide(L)'
;MPAGSSFTVYFWAKTFSLSARSPPYLSGIDSEQNICFVMRGGRAWLQKKDMVRQLQSPDPGSATGPQPEEDDGAASLRLAVELPPVAADLIEAGAWSFYGLAVDVGRRVVRYAVNGDVKESPLGEGEWGCNSLDFLINTGPDAHFSPPRVLDEPLSPGSMQRLYLEARYSFLSIYVGEIKSRLERLAPEEREFSGYSARMVALAPPIVFQKRGTGSSGQAPQCQGKTMEQFNARFLERRSWKCDTPYTCTESISCYAESASASTDSFFGQQAVELEPGENYFPGFAWALEGDSIVRDGKVLNPKADYIDSMTEVVKMYIPFFVPATKVATIAVVAVDISDVKPSVSHEFLQQKILSDSEITWVVGFAVAGIVFACIGVVLAFPAAIQELRDFKHNKLKWMSKKLKRVTPSRLVRLPALRNRRYTANTTQPDVLDVALNTGLVILLVVFVTIQVKNNSTAEDIFTSIAGISWSGNLEFQEKVDVFLDAITRAVDVVSSEASFITFAFWMLVLCCVRMIVYMKIHPSISSIAETFERTSGELVNFLLSFGAVYLFLAFIAHVRFGYLYDEFSTIEQSLITQFSLLIGDSSPDYTTDALMCIYVVGFVFICSLALLNFLLAIVVNGYTRVTEKVLENRVARTLPEDLLSAAVDGALWAANPNWPSKLAILRTLRDTHPDVFSDAEEVVRPIGRDAFLRLISEASGGRASQSDGNRLFRHYARFEVMLTQAADEGGSELESDPGRLEP
;
A
#
# COMPACT_ATOMS: atom_id res chain seq x y z
N MET A 1 16.73 -46.51 34.78
CA MET A 1 17.15 -47.05 36.09
C MET A 1 16.81 -48.52 36.14
N PRO A 2 17.66 -49.41 35.62
CA PRO A 2 17.47 -50.84 35.82
C PRO A 2 17.73 -51.21 37.29
N ALA A 3 16.94 -52.14 37.83
CA ALA A 3 17.12 -52.59 39.21
C ALA A 3 18.53 -53.19 39.39
N GLY A 4 19.20 -52.83 40.48
CA GLY A 4 20.58 -53.26 40.73
C GLY A 4 21.66 -52.51 39.94
N SER A 5 21.33 -51.44 39.20
CA SER A 5 22.33 -50.55 38.61
C SER A 5 22.64 -49.35 39.52
N SER A 6 23.88 -48.87 39.44
CA SER A 6 24.23 -47.57 40.02
C SER A 6 23.71 -46.44 39.13
N PHE A 7 23.22 -45.35 39.72
CA PHE A 7 22.76 -44.17 38.98
C PHE A 7 22.75 -42.93 39.88
N THR A 8 22.68 -41.76 39.26
CA THR A 8 22.41 -40.49 39.95
C THR A 8 21.28 -39.74 39.27
N VAL A 9 20.30 -39.28 40.03
CA VAL A 9 19.27 -38.35 39.53
C VAL A 9 19.33 -37.05 40.26
N TYR A 10 19.19 -35.96 39.52
CA TYR A 10 19.07 -34.64 40.11
C TYR A 10 18.13 -33.73 39.32
N PHE A 11 17.55 -32.77 40.02
CA PHE A 11 16.67 -31.75 39.48
C PHE A 11 16.62 -30.53 40.40
N TRP A 12 16.05 -29.44 39.89
CA TRP A 12 15.76 -28.22 40.62
C TRP A 12 14.26 -28.10 40.82
N ALA A 13 13.82 -27.63 41.99
CA ALA A 13 12.41 -27.37 42.24
C ALA A 13 12.18 -26.06 43.00
N LYS A 14 11.04 -25.41 42.73
CA LYS A 14 10.58 -24.16 43.35
C LYS A 14 9.09 -24.24 43.66
N THR A 15 8.67 -23.97 44.90
CA THR A 15 7.27 -23.98 45.33
C THR A 15 6.59 -22.61 45.16
N PHE A 16 5.29 -22.57 44.86
CA PHE A 16 4.53 -21.33 44.61
C PHE A 16 3.99 -20.64 45.87
N SER A 17 3.56 -21.40 46.88
CA SER A 17 2.84 -20.86 48.03
C SER A 17 3.77 -20.40 49.15
N LEU A 18 3.71 -19.10 49.49
CA LEU A 18 4.36 -18.52 50.67
C LEU A 18 3.74 -18.99 52.00
N SER A 19 2.50 -19.51 51.98
CA SER A 19 1.75 -19.89 53.19
C SER A 19 1.93 -21.34 53.62
N ALA A 20 2.46 -22.20 52.73
CA ALA A 20 2.73 -23.60 53.06
C ALA A 20 4.24 -23.87 53.01
N ARG A 21 4.86 -24.08 54.18
CA ARG A 21 6.21 -24.69 54.31
C ARG A 21 6.23 -26.17 53.87
N SER A 22 5.42 -26.55 52.90
CA SER A 22 5.38 -27.90 52.36
C SER A 22 6.49 -28.03 51.31
N PRO A 23 7.48 -28.91 51.51
CA PRO A 23 8.53 -29.12 50.52
C PRO A 23 7.98 -29.81 49.26
N PRO A 24 8.65 -29.67 48.10
CA PRO A 24 8.24 -30.36 46.88
C PRO A 24 8.28 -31.88 47.09
N TYR A 25 7.33 -32.57 46.47
CA TYR A 25 7.19 -34.03 46.56
C TYR A 25 7.27 -34.62 45.15
N LEU A 26 8.26 -35.46 44.89
CA LEU A 26 8.42 -36.11 43.59
C LEU A 26 8.54 -37.63 43.78
N SER A 27 7.67 -38.38 43.12
CA SER A 27 7.71 -39.85 43.10
C SER A 27 7.97 -40.38 41.69
N GLY A 28 8.92 -41.29 41.56
CA GLY A 28 9.19 -42.05 40.34
C GLY A 28 8.45 -43.38 40.34
N ILE A 29 7.79 -43.69 39.22
CA ILE A 29 6.94 -44.88 39.05
C ILE A 29 7.34 -45.63 37.77
N ASP A 30 7.30 -46.95 37.81
CA ASP A 30 7.58 -47.82 36.67
C ASP A 30 6.35 -48.15 35.81
N SER A 31 6.56 -48.92 34.73
CA SER A 31 5.51 -49.44 33.84
C SER A 31 4.46 -50.30 34.57
N GLU A 32 4.82 -50.91 35.70
CA GLU A 32 3.97 -51.78 36.52
C GLU A 32 3.31 -51.04 37.70
N GLN A 33 3.41 -49.70 37.73
CA GLN A 33 2.88 -48.82 38.78
C GLN A 33 3.54 -48.98 40.16
N ASN A 34 4.75 -49.53 40.23
CA ASN A 34 5.53 -49.60 41.47
C ASN A 34 6.28 -48.28 41.71
N ILE A 35 6.34 -47.84 42.97
CA ILE A 35 7.09 -46.65 43.37
C ILE A 35 8.58 -47.01 43.50
N CYS A 36 9.43 -46.37 42.71
CA CYS A 36 10.87 -46.62 42.68
C CYS A 36 11.61 -45.83 43.76
N PHE A 37 11.31 -44.54 43.82
CA PHE A 37 11.84 -43.61 44.80
C PHE A 37 10.83 -42.50 45.05
N VAL A 38 10.96 -41.88 46.23
CA VAL A 38 10.21 -40.67 46.57
C VAL A 38 11.18 -39.68 47.21
N MET A 39 11.13 -38.43 46.76
CA MET A 39 11.90 -37.33 47.34
C MET A 39 10.92 -36.29 47.89
N ARG A 40 11.08 -35.96 49.17
CA ARG A 40 10.25 -34.98 49.89
C ARG A 40 11.13 -34.13 50.80
N GLY A 41 11.47 -32.93 50.34
CA GLY A 41 12.29 -31.98 51.11
C GLY A 41 13.62 -32.58 51.53
N GLY A 42 13.95 -32.55 52.83
CA GLY A 42 15.18 -33.16 53.37
C GLY A 42 15.17 -34.69 53.48
N ARG A 43 14.18 -35.38 52.90
CA ARG A 43 14.02 -36.83 53.01
C ARG A 43 13.83 -37.50 51.67
N ALA A 44 14.50 -38.63 51.47
CA ALA A 44 14.29 -39.51 50.32
C ALA A 44 14.02 -40.94 50.77
N TRP A 45 13.13 -41.62 50.05
CA TRP A 45 12.83 -43.03 50.23
C TRP A 45 13.22 -43.80 48.98
N LEU A 46 13.95 -44.89 49.16
CA LEU A 46 14.23 -45.89 48.14
C LEU A 46 13.51 -47.19 48.50
N GLN A 47 12.88 -47.81 47.50
CA GLN A 47 12.10 -49.03 47.71
C GLN A 47 12.79 -50.26 47.12
N LYS A 48 12.63 -51.41 47.78
CA LYS A 48 13.13 -52.71 47.32
C LYS A 48 12.20 -53.25 46.21
N LYS A 49 12.79 -53.88 45.19
CA LYS A 49 12.10 -54.43 44.01
C LYS A 49 11.07 -55.51 44.40
N ASP A 50 9.96 -55.58 43.65
CA ASP A 50 8.89 -56.61 43.68
C ASP A 50 7.90 -56.64 44.87
N MET A 51 7.86 -55.63 45.74
CA MET A 51 7.14 -55.76 47.03
C MET A 51 5.89 -54.88 47.26
N VAL A 52 5.50 -53.93 46.39
CA VAL A 52 4.24 -53.16 46.56
C VAL A 52 3.49 -53.01 45.25
N ARG A 53 2.41 -53.78 45.08
CA ARG A 53 1.49 -53.72 43.94
C ARG A 53 0.28 -52.78 44.11
N GLN A 54 0.17 -51.98 45.17
CA GLN A 54 -1.03 -51.16 45.37
C GLN A 54 -0.75 -49.79 46.00
N LEU A 55 -0.99 -48.74 45.24
CA LEU A 55 -1.60 -47.51 45.77
C LEU A 55 -3.06 -47.88 46.10
N GLN A 56 -3.36 -48.29 47.34
CA GLN A 56 -4.77 -48.31 47.77
C GLN A 56 -5.24 -46.86 47.85
N SER A 57 -6.26 -46.54 47.06
CA SER A 57 -6.99 -45.28 47.10
C SER A 57 -7.50 -45.01 48.52
N PRO A 58 -7.36 -43.79 49.06
CA PRO A 58 -8.00 -43.46 50.33
C PRO A 58 -9.51 -43.51 50.16
N ASP A 59 -10.20 -44.22 51.07
CA ASP A 59 -11.64 -44.10 51.23
C ASP A 59 -12.00 -42.62 51.52
N PRO A 60 -13.01 -42.05 50.84
CA PRO A 60 -13.34 -40.62 50.91
C PRO A 60 -14.01 -40.18 52.23
N GLY A 61 -13.77 -40.90 53.33
CA GLY A 61 -14.51 -40.75 54.59
C GLY A 61 -13.69 -40.63 55.88
N SER A 62 -12.35 -40.69 55.87
CA SER A 62 -11.56 -40.57 57.11
C SER A 62 -10.65 -39.34 57.09
N ALA A 63 -10.91 -38.40 58.00
CA ALA A 63 -10.18 -37.14 58.15
C ALA A 63 -8.90 -37.27 59.00
N THR A 64 -8.32 -38.46 59.07
CA THR A 64 -7.06 -38.72 59.77
C THR A 64 -6.14 -39.41 58.79
N GLY A 65 -5.15 -38.66 58.27
CA GLY A 65 -4.12 -39.21 57.41
C GLY A 65 -3.39 -40.38 58.07
N PRO A 66 -2.79 -41.30 57.29
CA PRO A 66 -2.20 -42.51 57.84
C PRO A 66 -1.05 -42.14 58.78
N GLN A 67 -1.25 -42.37 60.08
CA GLN A 67 -0.14 -42.53 61.02
C GLN A 67 0.54 -43.87 60.71
N PRO A 68 1.87 -43.92 60.56
CA PRO A 68 2.56 -45.18 60.50
C PRO A 68 2.51 -45.83 61.89
N GLU A 69 1.87 -46.99 62.01
CA GLU A 69 2.04 -47.86 63.16
C GLU A 69 3.52 -48.29 63.23
N GLU A 70 4.15 -48.03 64.38
CA GLU A 70 5.40 -48.67 64.79
C GLU A 70 5.11 -50.17 64.98
N ASP A 71 5.38 -50.96 63.94
CA ASP A 71 5.41 -52.41 64.04
C ASP A 71 6.88 -52.85 64.15
N ASP A 72 7.27 -53.11 65.40
CA ASP A 72 8.55 -53.68 65.82
C ASP A 72 8.69 -55.11 65.24
N GLY A 73 9.10 -55.23 63.99
CA GLY A 73 9.36 -56.53 63.36
C GLY A 73 9.65 -56.58 61.86
N ALA A 74 9.38 -55.51 61.11
CA ALA A 74 9.64 -55.48 59.67
C ALA A 74 11.04 -54.94 59.35
N ALA A 75 12.02 -55.83 59.17
CA ALA A 75 13.34 -55.48 58.66
C ALA A 75 13.23 -54.81 57.26
N SER A 76 13.29 -53.47 57.24
CA SER A 76 13.62 -52.54 56.14
C SER A 76 13.02 -52.84 54.76
N LEU A 77 11.72 -52.58 54.59
CA LEU A 77 11.03 -52.57 53.28
C LEU A 77 11.28 -51.27 52.47
N ARG A 78 11.61 -50.17 53.16
CA ARG A 78 11.95 -48.87 52.60
C ARG A 78 13.21 -48.36 53.27
N LEU A 79 14.14 -47.83 52.49
CA LEU A 79 15.32 -47.15 53.01
C LEU A 79 15.04 -45.65 53.01
N ALA A 80 14.90 -45.06 54.21
CA ALA A 80 14.78 -43.62 54.37
C ALA A 80 16.19 -43.00 54.53
N VAL A 81 16.50 -42.03 53.69
CA VAL A 81 17.70 -41.19 53.80
C VAL A 81 17.23 -39.82 54.24
N GLU A 82 17.49 -39.48 55.50
CA GLU A 82 17.09 -38.20 56.09
C GLU A 82 18.33 -37.33 56.30
N LEU A 83 18.29 -36.11 55.76
CA LEU A 83 19.29 -35.07 56.06
C LEU A 83 19.07 -34.51 57.48
N PRO A 84 20.10 -33.96 58.12
CA PRO A 84 19.97 -33.29 59.42
C PRO A 84 18.88 -32.19 59.37
N PRO A 85 18.20 -31.89 60.47
CA PRO A 85 17.12 -30.88 60.49
C PRO A 85 17.57 -29.49 60.01
N VAL A 86 18.86 -29.16 60.12
CA VAL A 86 19.47 -27.93 59.58
C VAL A 86 19.33 -27.82 58.04
N ALA A 87 19.30 -28.95 57.33
CA ALA A 87 19.12 -28.99 55.88
C ALA A 87 17.66 -28.71 55.44
N ALA A 88 16.69 -28.87 56.34
CA ALA A 88 15.30 -28.48 56.08
C ALA A 88 15.12 -26.96 56.13
N ASP A 89 15.92 -26.24 56.94
CA ASP A 89 15.94 -24.77 57.00
C ASP A 89 16.58 -24.13 55.76
N LEU A 90 17.34 -24.91 54.97
CA LEU A 90 17.96 -24.50 53.70
C LEU A 90 16.99 -24.45 52.51
N ILE A 91 15.75 -24.92 52.68
CA ILE A 91 14.70 -24.87 51.65
C ILE A 91 13.88 -23.59 51.88
N GLU A 92 14.30 -22.50 51.25
CA GLU A 92 13.56 -21.23 51.29
C GLU A 92 12.29 -21.31 50.42
N ALA A 93 11.14 -20.90 50.97
CA ALA A 93 9.89 -20.84 50.23
C ALA A 93 10.01 -19.84 49.06
N GLY A 94 9.62 -20.28 47.86
CA GLY A 94 9.73 -19.45 46.67
C GLY A 94 11.16 -19.30 46.09
N ALA A 95 12.14 -20.07 46.57
CA ALA A 95 13.48 -20.15 45.97
C ALA A 95 13.69 -21.48 45.23
N TRP A 96 14.62 -21.49 44.25
CA TRP A 96 15.03 -22.72 43.57
C TRP A 96 15.98 -23.53 44.47
N SER A 97 15.61 -24.78 44.75
CA SER A 97 16.42 -25.72 45.51
C SER A 97 16.85 -26.90 44.64
N PHE A 98 18.09 -27.37 44.83
CA PHE A 98 18.64 -28.53 44.13
C PHE A 98 18.37 -29.81 44.93
N TYR A 99 17.97 -30.87 44.24
CA TYR A 99 17.74 -32.19 44.82
C TYR A 99 18.53 -33.22 44.01
N GLY A 100 19.24 -34.11 44.70
CA GLY A 100 20.04 -35.17 44.08
C GLY A 100 19.95 -36.49 44.85
N LEU A 101 19.74 -37.60 44.15
CA LEU A 101 19.72 -38.96 44.70
C LEU A 101 20.71 -39.81 43.91
N ALA A 102 21.77 -40.29 44.55
CA ALA A 102 22.74 -41.20 43.96
C ALA A 102 22.69 -42.56 44.65
N VAL A 103 22.51 -43.62 43.88
CA VAL A 103 22.50 -45.01 44.36
C VAL A 103 23.75 -45.69 43.81
N ASP A 104 24.61 -46.17 44.71
CA ASP A 104 25.84 -46.90 44.39
C ASP A 104 25.71 -48.34 44.87
N VAL A 105 25.37 -49.23 43.94
CA VAL A 105 25.18 -50.66 44.25
C VAL A 105 26.53 -51.34 44.52
N GLY A 106 27.59 -50.93 43.82
CA GLY A 106 28.93 -51.49 43.98
C GLY A 106 29.53 -51.24 45.37
N ARG A 107 29.31 -50.04 45.93
CA ARG A 107 29.71 -49.70 47.31
C ARG A 107 28.63 -49.93 48.36
N ARG A 108 27.44 -50.38 47.96
CA ARG A 108 26.25 -50.57 48.81
C ARG A 108 25.91 -49.31 49.63
N VAL A 109 25.84 -48.16 48.97
CA VAL A 109 25.48 -46.89 49.63
C VAL A 109 24.48 -46.09 48.79
N VAL A 110 23.60 -45.37 49.47
CA VAL A 110 22.72 -44.36 48.87
C VAL A 110 23.08 -43.00 49.42
N ARG A 111 23.07 -42.00 48.55
CA ARG A 111 23.37 -40.61 48.89
C ARG A 111 22.22 -39.73 48.49
N TYR A 112 21.79 -38.87 49.40
CA TYR A 112 20.78 -37.87 49.14
C TYR A 112 21.36 -36.47 49.38
N ALA A 113 21.16 -35.60 48.42
CA ALA A 113 21.67 -34.24 48.40
C ALA A 113 20.52 -33.25 48.29
N VAL A 114 20.56 -32.22 49.14
CA VAL A 114 19.72 -31.03 49.00
C VAL A 114 20.65 -29.83 49.02
N ASN A 115 20.63 -29.03 47.94
CA ASN A 115 21.58 -27.96 47.72
C ASN A 115 23.03 -28.47 47.81
N GLY A 116 23.80 -28.00 48.80
CA GLY A 116 25.19 -28.39 49.01
C GLY A 116 25.40 -29.49 50.05
N ASP A 117 24.36 -29.90 50.77
CA ASP A 117 24.46 -30.90 51.84
C ASP A 117 24.15 -32.29 51.32
N VAL A 118 25.02 -33.25 51.64
CA VAL A 118 24.91 -34.64 51.19
C VAL A 118 24.93 -35.59 52.39
N LYS A 119 23.93 -36.46 52.49
CA LYS A 119 23.86 -37.54 53.46
C LYS A 119 24.11 -38.87 52.77
N GLU A 120 25.02 -39.67 53.33
CA GLU A 120 25.25 -41.06 52.92
C GLU A 120 24.57 -42.02 53.92
N SER A 121 23.99 -43.11 53.41
CA SER A 121 23.38 -44.18 54.21
C SER A 121 23.69 -45.55 53.59
N PRO A 122 23.91 -46.59 54.41
CA PRO A 122 24.20 -47.93 53.91
C PRO A 122 22.98 -48.55 53.22
N LEU A 123 23.20 -49.22 52.10
CA LEU A 123 22.19 -49.93 51.33
C LEU A 123 22.18 -51.41 51.77
N GLY A 124 21.02 -51.90 52.22
CA GLY A 124 20.82 -53.30 52.64
C GLY A 124 20.87 -54.30 51.48
N GLU A 125 20.91 -55.60 51.78
CA GLU A 125 20.98 -56.65 50.75
C GLU A 125 19.66 -56.79 49.95
N GLY A 126 19.78 -56.81 48.62
CA GLY A 126 18.67 -56.98 47.67
C GLY A 126 18.74 -56.02 46.47
N GLU A 127 17.83 -56.20 45.51
CA GLU A 127 17.65 -55.27 44.39
C GLU A 127 16.78 -54.09 44.83
N TRP A 128 17.30 -52.87 44.71
CA TRP A 128 16.61 -51.63 45.05
C TRP A 128 16.29 -50.83 43.77
N GLY A 129 15.13 -50.19 43.72
CA GLY A 129 14.60 -49.49 42.54
C GLY A 129 13.69 -50.35 41.67
N CYS A 130 13.36 -49.83 40.48
CA CYS A 130 12.48 -50.49 39.50
C CYS A 130 13.24 -50.94 38.25
N ASN A 131 12.57 -51.62 37.31
CA ASN A 131 13.17 -52.01 36.03
C ASN A 131 13.16 -50.88 34.98
N SER A 132 12.14 -50.02 35.00
CA SER A 132 12.03 -48.81 34.17
C SER A 132 11.51 -47.63 35.01
N LEU A 133 11.79 -46.40 34.58
CA LEU A 133 11.20 -45.18 35.16
C LEU A 133 10.35 -44.57 34.06
N ASP A 134 9.03 -44.74 34.15
CA ASP A 134 8.10 -44.37 33.08
C ASP A 134 7.35 -43.07 33.42
N PHE A 135 7.01 -42.88 34.70
CA PHE A 135 6.26 -41.72 35.16
C PHE A 135 6.94 -41.04 36.33
N LEU A 136 6.85 -39.71 36.34
CA LEU A 136 7.19 -38.87 37.48
C LEU A 136 5.94 -38.10 37.87
N ILE A 137 5.52 -38.29 39.12
CA ILE A 137 4.30 -37.68 39.64
C ILE A 137 4.68 -36.74 40.78
N ASN A 138 4.20 -35.49 40.70
CA ASN A 138 4.14 -34.58 41.83
C ASN A 138 2.80 -34.77 42.53
N THR A 139 2.80 -35.21 43.78
CA THR A 139 1.60 -35.32 44.64
C THR A 139 1.61 -34.29 45.77
N GLY A 140 2.57 -33.35 45.74
CA GLY A 140 2.75 -32.30 46.72
C GLY A 140 2.15 -30.95 46.27
N PRO A 141 2.56 -29.84 46.89
CA PRO A 141 2.09 -28.51 46.53
C PRO A 141 2.49 -28.13 45.08
N ASP A 142 1.79 -27.13 44.53
CA ASP A 142 2.14 -26.56 43.22
C ASP A 142 3.60 -26.08 43.22
N ALA A 143 4.40 -26.76 42.40
CA ALA A 143 5.84 -26.56 42.31
C ALA A 143 6.30 -26.66 40.86
N HIS A 144 7.24 -25.80 40.49
CA HIS A 144 7.97 -25.90 39.24
C HIS A 144 9.15 -26.83 39.42
N PHE A 145 9.36 -27.73 38.45
CA PHE A 145 10.49 -28.65 38.40
C PHE A 145 11.32 -28.38 37.14
N SER A 146 12.63 -28.42 37.25
CA SER A 146 13.48 -28.58 36.07
C SER A 146 13.34 -30.00 35.52
N PRO A 147 13.61 -30.22 34.22
CA PRO A 147 13.75 -31.57 33.69
C PRO A 147 14.72 -32.38 34.55
N PRO A 148 14.32 -33.55 35.06
CA PRO A 148 15.20 -34.39 35.86
C PRO A 148 16.28 -34.99 34.96
N ARG A 149 17.51 -34.94 35.45
CA ARG A 149 18.68 -35.48 34.75
C ARG A 149 19.08 -36.78 35.43
N VAL A 150 19.26 -37.82 34.63
CA VAL A 150 19.73 -39.13 35.08
C VAL A 150 21.14 -39.34 34.53
N LEU A 151 22.07 -39.67 35.41
CA LEU A 151 23.43 -40.08 35.10
C LEU A 151 23.54 -41.57 35.38
N ASP A 152 24.19 -42.31 34.48
CA ASP A 152 24.40 -43.75 34.63
C ASP A 152 25.53 -44.10 35.62
N GLU A 153 26.20 -43.08 36.18
CA GLU A 153 27.26 -43.23 37.19
C GLU A 153 26.83 -42.69 38.57
N PRO A 154 27.20 -43.38 39.67
CA PRO A 154 26.93 -42.90 41.01
C PRO A 154 27.93 -41.80 41.41
N LEU A 155 27.42 -40.60 41.70
CA LEU A 155 28.27 -39.49 42.15
C LEU A 155 28.72 -39.68 43.59
N SER A 156 29.98 -39.32 43.86
CA SER A 156 30.52 -39.19 45.21
C SER A 156 29.93 -37.96 45.92
N PRO A 157 30.01 -37.86 47.26
CA PRO A 157 29.49 -36.69 47.99
C PRO A 157 30.11 -35.37 47.50
N GLY A 158 31.43 -35.33 47.29
CA GLY A 158 32.12 -34.16 46.77
C GLY A 158 31.74 -33.84 45.32
N SER A 159 31.49 -34.85 44.50
CA SER A 159 31.02 -34.68 43.11
C SER A 159 29.60 -34.10 43.08
N MET A 160 28.71 -34.54 43.99
CA MET A 160 27.36 -33.97 44.10
C MET A 160 27.39 -32.51 44.58
N GLN A 161 28.25 -32.19 45.55
CA GLN A 161 28.41 -30.82 46.02
C GLN A 161 28.98 -29.90 44.91
N ARG A 162 29.96 -30.40 44.15
CA ARG A 162 30.49 -29.69 42.98
C ARG A 162 29.43 -29.49 41.89
N LEU A 163 28.64 -30.53 41.60
CA LEU A 163 27.54 -30.46 40.64
C LEU A 163 26.54 -29.36 41.03
N TYR A 164 26.16 -29.26 42.30
CA TYR A 164 25.31 -28.17 42.78
C TYR A 164 25.94 -26.80 42.54
N LEU A 165 27.22 -26.61 42.90
CA LEU A 165 27.91 -25.32 42.77
C LEU A 165 28.06 -24.88 41.31
N GLU A 166 28.38 -25.80 40.40
CA GLU A 166 28.48 -25.51 38.95
C GLU A 166 27.10 -25.30 38.31
N ALA A 167 26.11 -26.15 38.66
CA ALA A 167 24.77 -26.07 38.10
C ALA A 167 23.96 -24.88 38.61
N ARG A 168 24.22 -24.39 39.84
CA ARG A 168 23.48 -23.26 40.42
C ARG A 168 23.59 -22.00 39.56
N TYR A 169 24.79 -21.67 39.08
CA TYR A 169 25.00 -20.46 38.29
C TYR A 169 24.50 -20.62 36.85
N SER A 170 24.74 -21.77 36.22
CA SER A 170 24.29 -22.04 34.84
C SER A 170 22.78 -22.23 34.72
N PHE A 171 22.13 -22.80 35.73
CA PHE A 171 20.67 -22.95 35.76
C PHE A 171 19.97 -21.61 36.03
N LEU A 172 20.49 -20.81 36.99
CA LEU A 172 19.91 -19.50 37.29
C LEU A 172 20.13 -18.49 36.16
N SER A 173 21.22 -18.58 35.39
CA SER A 173 21.48 -17.67 34.26
C SER A 173 20.48 -17.84 33.10
N ILE A 174 19.88 -19.02 32.92
CA ILE A 174 18.83 -19.24 31.92
C ILE A 174 17.58 -18.40 32.22
N TYR A 175 17.26 -18.17 33.51
CA TYR A 175 16.04 -17.45 33.93
C TYR A 175 16.29 -15.98 34.28
N VAL A 176 17.50 -15.62 34.71
CA VAL A 176 17.84 -14.27 35.18
C VAL A 176 18.74 -13.52 34.18
N GLY A 177 19.20 -14.21 33.13
CA GLY A 177 20.23 -13.73 32.21
C GLY A 177 21.64 -13.86 32.79
N GLU A 178 22.66 -13.64 31.94
CA GLU A 178 24.05 -13.59 32.41
C GLU A 178 24.26 -12.43 33.39
N ILE A 179 24.76 -12.74 34.59
CA ILE A 179 25.13 -11.73 35.58
C ILE A 179 26.42 -11.06 35.10
N LYS A 180 26.28 -10.07 34.21
CA LYS A 180 27.41 -9.25 33.79
C LYS A 180 28.00 -8.52 34.98
N SER A 181 29.33 -8.55 35.08
CA SER A 181 30.06 -7.82 36.10
C SER A 181 29.72 -6.32 36.03
N ARG A 182 29.86 -5.59 37.15
CA ARG A 182 29.64 -4.13 37.14
C ARG A 182 30.56 -3.43 36.12
N LEU A 183 31.74 -3.98 35.88
CA LEU A 183 32.70 -3.49 34.88
C LEU A 183 32.20 -3.70 33.44
N GLU A 184 31.68 -4.88 33.10
CA GLU A 184 31.08 -5.12 31.77
C GLU A 184 29.80 -4.30 31.55
N ARG A 185 29.02 -4.05 32.61
CA ARG A 185 27.87 -3.12 32.53
C ARG A 185 28.27 -1.67 32.34
N LEU A 186 29.50 -1.31 32.72
CA LEU A 186 30.04 0.04 32.57
C LEU A 186 30.93 0.19 31.33
N ALA A 187 31.17 -0.89 30.59
CA ALA A 187 31.90 -0.82 29.34
C ALA A 187 31.05 -0.06 28.31
N PRO A 188 31.52 1.09 27.79
CA PRO A 188 30.79 1.82 26.76
C PRO A 188 30.82 1.01 25.47
N GLU A 189 29.65 0.56 25.03
CA GLU A 189 29.48 -0.11 23.75
C GLU A 189 29.19 0.97 22.70
N GLU A 190 30.15 1.24 21.81
CA GLU A 190 29.94 2.13 20.67
C GLU A 190 29.01 1.43 19.67
N ARG A 191 27.71 1.70 19.79
CA ARG A 191 26.75 1.38 18.75
C ARG A 191 26.85 2.44 17.68
N GLU A 192 27.22 2.06 16.46
CA GLU A 192 27.01 2.90 15.29
C GLU A 192 25.51 3.07 15.08
N PHE A 193 24.95 4.14 15.64
CA PHE A 193 23.65 4.61 15.23
C PHE A 193 23.83 5.24 13.85
N SER A 194 23.32 4.58 12.81
CA SER A 194 22.99 5.31 11.59
C SER A 194 22.02 6.41 12.01
N GLY A 195 22.44 7.67 11.85
CA GLY A 195 21.56 8.79 12.14
C GLY A 195 20.32 8.64 11.26
N TYR A 196 19.17 8.32 11.86
CA TYR A 196 17.89 8.41 11.16
C TYR A 196 17.84 9.79 10.49
N SER A 197 17.71 9.81 9.17
CA SER A 197 17.88 11.00 8.32
C SER A 197 16.91 12.12 8.67
N ALA A 198 15.85 11.83 9.45
CA ALA A 198 15.09 12.83 10.18
C ALA A 198 14.60 12.25 11.52
N ARG A 199 14.79 12.97 12.62
CA ARG A 199 14.17 12.64 13.91
C ARG A 199 12.66 12.87 13.78
N MET A 200 11.85 11.84 13.98
CA MET A 200 10.39 11.96 14.04
C MET A 200 9.97 12.09 15.50
N VAL A 201 8.98 12.94 15.78
CA VAL A 201 8.44 13.18 17.12
C VAL A 201 6.98 12.76 17.13
N ALA A 202 6.60 11.81 17.97
CA ALA A 202 5.20 11.48 18.19
C ALA A 202 4.51 12.66 18.89
N LEU A 203 3.40 13.15 18.33
CA LEU A 203 2.63 14.28 18.90
C LEU A 203 1.68 13.80 20.00
N ALA A 204 1.16 12.58 19.86
CA ALA A 204 0.30 11.92 20.83
C ALA A 204 0.61 10.40 20.83
N PRO A 205 0.28 9.67 21.91
CA PRO A 205 0.38 8.23 21.93
C PRO A 205 -0.55 7.63 20.87
N PRO A 206 -0.16 6.49 20.25
CA PRO A 206 -0.98 5.80 19.27
C PRO A 206 -2.27 5.27 19.92
N ILE A 207 -3.41 5.60 19.30
CA ILE A 207 -4.73 5.15 19.74
C ILE A 207 -5.29 4.17 18.71
N VAL A 208 -5.80 3.06 19.22
CA VAL A 208 -6.48 2.01 18.49
C VAL A 208 -7.98 2.16 18.70
N PHE A 209 -8.74 2.07 17.63
CA PHE A 209 -10.19 2.10 17.58
C PHE A 209 -10.67 0.77 17.02
N GLN A 210 -11.49 0.06 17.79
CA GLN A 210 -12.01 -1.24 17.39
C GLN A 210 -13.52 -1.14 17.14
N LYS A 211 -13.94 -1.47 15.92
CA LYS A 211 -15.34 -1.70 15.58
C LYS A 211 -15.70 -3.14 15.89
N ARG A 212 -16.84 -3.33 16.52
CA ARG A 212 -17.38 -4.64 16.89
C ARG A 212 -18.75 -4.83 16.27
N GLY A 213 -19.06 -6.03 15.81
CA GLY A 213 -20.37 -6.36 15.26
C GLY A 213 -21.48 -6.22 16.30
N THR A 214 -22.57 -5.56 15.93
CA THR A 214 -23.74 -5.40 16.81
C THR A 214 -24.54 -6.70 16.82
N GLY A 215 -24.46 -7.48 17.90
CA GLY A 215 -25.43 -8.54 18.15
C GLY A 215 -26.81 -7.90 18.32
N SER A 216 -27.75 -8.21 17.42
CA SER A 216 -29.14 -7.77 17.53
C SER A 216 -29.69 -8.14 18.91
N SER A 217 -30.24 -7.14 19.59
CA SER A 217 -30.76 -7.19 20.96
C SER A 217 -31.45 -8.51 21.33
N GLY A 218 -30.90 -9.24 22.31
CA GLY A 218 -31.61 -10.29 23.03
C GLY A 218 -31.57 -11.71 22.44
N GLN A 219 -30.88 -11.93 21.32
CA GLN A 219 -30.46 -13.28 20.91
C GLN A 219 -28.97 -13.43 21.20
N ALA A 220 -28.59 -14.56 21.80
CA ALA A 220 -27.19 -14.96 21.90
C ALA A 220 -26.52 -14.71 20.54
N PRO A 221 -25.32 -14.10 20.50
CA PRO A 221 -24.69 -13.70 19.25
C PRO A 221 -24.69 -14.92 18.34
N GLN A 222 -25.57 -14.90 17.33
CA GLN A 222 -25.51 -15.91 16.29
C GLN A 222 -24.10 -15.76 15.73
N CYS A 223 -23.37 -16.87 15.64
CA CYS A 223 -22.08 -16.97 15.01
C CYS A 223 -22.16 -16.48 13.53
N GLN A 224 -22.30 -15.16 13.34
CA GLN A 224 -22.52 -14.47 12.09
C GLN A 224 -21.21 -13.80 11.68
N GLY A 225 -20.88 -13.98 10.41
CA GLY A 225 -19.58 -13.67 9.83
C GLY A 225 -19.13 -14.84 8.97
N LYS A 226 -18.70 -14.57 7.72
CA LYS A 226 -18.34 -15.62 6.75
C LYS A 226 -17.28 -16.58 7.31
N THR A 227 -16.34 -16.04 8.07
CA THR A 227 -15.25 -16.79 8.72
C THR A 227 -15.77 -17.73 9.81
N MET A 228 -16.69 -17.24 10.66
CA MET A 228 -17.26 -18.04 11.74
C MET A 228 -18.25 -19.09 11.20
N GLU A 229 -18.99 -18.79 10.14
CA GLU A 229 -19.87 -19.74 9.46
C GLU A 229 -19.06 -20.91 8.87
N GLN A 230 -17.94 -20.63 8.19
CA GLN A 230 -17.05 -21.67 7.67
C GLN A 230 -16.34 -22.46 8.78
N PHE A 231 -15.91 -21.78 9.85
CA PHE A 231 -15.29 -22.44 10.99
C PHE A 231 -16.27 -23.39 11.67
N ASN A 232 -17.51 -22.95 11.90
CA ASN A 232 -18.59 -23.79 12.40
C ASN A 232 -18.91 -24.94 11.45
N ALA A 233 -18.95 -24.72 10.14
CA ALA A 233 -19.18 -25.78 9.18
C ALA A 233 -18.10 -26.87 9.25
N ARG A 234 -16.82 -26.48 9.30
CA ARG A 234 -15.68 -27.39 9.47
C ARG A 234 -15.67 -28.09 10.83
N PHE A 235 -16.08 -27.40 11.88
CA PHE A 235 -16.14 -27.96 13.22
C PHE A 235 -17.28 -28.98 13.35
N LEU A 236 -18.45 -28.68 12.79
CA LEU A 236 -19.58 -29.62 12.67
C LEU A 236 -19.22 -30.84 11.82
N GLU A 237 -18.46 -30.64 10.73
CA GLU A 237 -17.91 -31.72 9.91
C GLU A 237 -16.94 -32.60 10.71
N ARG A 238 -16.00 -32.03 11.48
CA ARG A 238 -15.10 -32.84 12.33
C ARG A 238 -15.79 -33.50 13.52
N ARG A 239 -16.88 -32.91 14.04
CA ARG A 239 -17.69 -33.51 15.11
C ARG A 239 -18.33 -34.82 14.66
N SER A 240 -18.89 -34.85 13.44
CA SER A 240 -19.53 -36.05 12.91
C SER A 240 -18.55 -37.22 12.73
N TRP A 241 -17.25 -36.95 12.57
CA TRP A 241 -16.19 -37.97 12.45
C TRP A 241 -15.75 -38.55 13.80
N LYS A 242 -16.05 -37.87 14.91
CA LYS A 242 -15.67 -38.31 16.28
C LYS A 242 -16.81 -38.95 17.05
N CYS A 243 -18.06 -38.73 16.65
CA CYS A 243 -19.23 -39.32 17.28
C CYS A 243 -19.48 -40.71 16.68
N ASP A 244 -19.04 -41.76 17.38
CA ASP A 244 -19.44 -43.15 17.10
C ASP A 244 -20.04 -43.78 18.37
N THR A 245 -20.90 -44.79 18.19
CA THR A 245 -21.62 -45.42 19.30
C THR A 245 -20.66 -46.00 20.35
N PRO A 246 -20.92 -45.82 21.66
CA PRO A 246 -22.22 -45.58 22.28
C PRO A 246 -22.49 -44.13 22.74
N TYR A 247 -21.68 -43.13 22.36
CA TYR A 247 -21.85 -41.76 22.86
C TYR A 247 -22.83 -40.95 22.01
N THR A 248 -23.86 -40.37 22.65
CA THR A 248 -24.84 -39.48 21.98
C THR A 248 -24.40 -38.02 22.10
N CYS A 249 -24.08 -37.41 20.96
CA CYS A 249 -23.64 -36.01 20.89
C CYS A 249 -24.84 -35.05 20.92
N THR A 250 -25.43 -34.84 22.10
CA THR A 250 -26.66 -34.04 22.30
C THR A 250 -26.44 -32.63 22.84
N GLU A 251 -25.21 -32.18 23.05
CA GLU A 251 -24.94 -30.81 23.48
C GLU A 251 -24.91 -29.82 22.30
N SER A 252 -25.60 -28.69 22.47
CA SER A 252 -25.51 -27.54 21.57
C SER A 252 -24.14 -26.89 21.71
N ILE A 253 -23.44 -26.70 20.59
CA ILE A 253 -22.21 -25.91 20.59
C ILE A 253 -22.63 -24.46 20.79
N SER A 254 -22.35 -23.90 21.97
CA SER A 254 -22.41 -22.47 22.12
C SER A 254 -21.19 -21.83 21.45
N CYS A 255 -21.40 -20.71 20.78
CA CYS A 255 -20.30 -19.89 20.27
C CYS A 255 -19.38 -19.59 21.48
N TYR A 256 -18.05 -19.58 21.28
CA TYR A 256 -17.06 -19.32 22.35
C TYR A 256 -17.27 -17.98 23.08
N ALA A 257 -18.17 -17.13 22.56
CA ALA A 257 -18.57 -15.83 23.09
C ALA A 257 -19.80 -15.86 24.04
N GLU A 258 -20.18 -17.00 24.63
CA GLU A 258 -21.38 -17.08 25.49
C GLU A 258 -21.21 -16.35 26.84
N SER A 259 -19.99 -15.98 27.24
CA SER A 259 -19.71 -15.34 28.54
C SER A 259 -19.35 -13.86 28.48
N ALA A 260 -19.08 -13.30 27.28
CA ALA A 260 -18.90 -11.87 27.12
C ALA A 260 -20.28 -11.27 26.91
N SER A 261 -20.92 -10.82 28.00
CA SER A 261 -22.09 -9.96 27.92
C SER A 261 -21.85 -8.92 26.83
N ALA A 262 -22.64 -8.96 25.76
CA ALA A 262 -22.68 -7.96 24.71
C ALA A 262 -23.26 -6.66 25.30
N SER A 263 -22.60 -6.11 26.33
CA SER A 263 -22.84 -4.75 26.79
C SER A 263 -22.44 -3.87 25.62
N THR A 264 -23.45 -3.41 24.91
CA THR A 264 -23.36 -2.54 23.75
C THR A 264 -22.68 -1.21 24.11
N ASP A 265 -22.64 -0.89 25.41
CA ASP A 265 -22.21 0.40 25.94
C ASP A 265 -20.72 0.47 26.29
N SER A 266 -20.04 -0.66 26.57
CA SER A 266 -18.62 -0.66 26.95
C SER A 266 -17.86 -1.94 26.60
N PHE A 267 -16.64 -1.79 26.11
CA PHE A 267 -15.69 -2.88 25.84
C PHE A 267 -14.34 -2.57 26.50
N PHE A 268 -13.74 -3.55 27.19
CA PHE A 268 -12.47 -3.36 27.89
C PHE A 268 -12.45 -2.15 28.86
N GLY A 269 -13.58 -1.87 29.51
CA GLY A 269 -13.77 -0.74 30.41
C GLY A 269 -13.74 0.62 29.72
N GLN A 270 -14.02 0.67 28.41
CA GLN A 270 -14.10 1.89 27.61
C GLN A 270 -15.47 1.99 26.93
N GLN A 271 -16.00 3.21 26.87
CA GLN A 271 -17.27 3.48 26.19
C GLN A 271 -17.05 3.60 24.68
N ALA A 272 -18.12 3.36 23.92
CA ALA A 272 -18.10 3.53 22.47
C ALA A 272 -18.07 5.02 22.10
N VAL A 273 -17.29 5.36 21.07
CA VAL A 273 -17.18 6.70 20.49
C VAL A 273 -17.46 6.63 18.99
N GLU A 274 -18.15 7.63 18.45
CA GLU A 274 -18.47 7.72 17.03
C GLU A 274 -17.26 8.30 16.26
N LEU A 275 -16.63 7.47 15.42
CA LEU A 275 -15.52 7.90 14.54
C LEU A 275 -16.02 8.22 13.14
N GLU A 276 -16.97 7.43 12.64
CA GLU A 276 -17.60 7.59 11.33
C GLU A 276 -19.11 7.74 11.52
N PRO A 277 -19.82 8.47 10.63
CA PRO A 277 -21.24 8.75 10.81
C PRO A 277 -22.06 7.47 10.94
N GLY A 278 -22.63 7.23 12.12
CA GLY A 278 -23.42 6.05 12.43
C GLY A 278 -22.62 4.79 12.80
N GLU A 279 -21.30 4.87 12.97
CA GLU A 279 -20.44 3.76 13.37
C GLU A 279 -19.70 4.00 14.68
N ASN A 280 -19.89 3.07 15.62
CA ASN A 280 -19.33 3.12 16.95
C ASN A 280 -18.02 2.32 17.06
N TYR A 281 -17.01 2.94 17.67
CA TYR A 281 -15.69 2.37 17.89
C TYR A 281 -15.29 2.42 19.35
N PHE A 282 -14.55 1.41 19.83
CA PHE A 282 -14.01 1.37 21.19
C PHE A 282 -12.55 1.84 21.19
N PRO A 283 -12.22 2.95 21.86
CA PRO A 283 -10.86 3.48 21.88
C PRO A 283 -9.98 2.77 22.93
N GLY A 284 -8.70 2.59 22.61
CA GLY A 284 -7.70 2.06 23.53
C GLY A 284 -6.29 2.48 23.11
N PHE A 285 -5.39 2.70 24.06
CA PHE A 285 -4.01 2.99 23.70
C PHE A 285 -3.28 1.74 23.20
N ALA A 286 -2.51 1.86 22.11
CA ALA A 286 -1.80 0.72 21.54
C ALA A 286 -0.80 0.08 22.53
N TRP A 287 -0.11 0.88 23.35
CA TRP A 287 0.83 0.38 24.36
C TRP A 287 0.18 -0.43 25.48
N ALA A 288 -1.12 -0.26 25.71
CA ALA A 288 -1.84 -0.97 26.76
C ALA A 288 -2.18 -2.38 26.29
N LEU A 289 -2.11 -2.62 24.97
CA LEU A 289 -2.35 -3.91 24.34
C LEU A 289 -1.09 -4.78 24.29
N GLU A 290 0.10 -4.21 24.55
CA GLU A 290 1.35 -4.96 24.61
C GLU A 290 1.53 -5.71 25.95
N GLY A 291 0.86 -5.25 27.01
CA GLY A 291 0.94 -5.86 28.34
C GLY A 291 0.23 -7.21 28.45
N ASP A 292 0.73 -8.07 29.35
CA ASP A 292 0.13 -9.40 29.60
C ASP A 292 -1.16 -9.34 30.43
N SER A 293 -1.35 -8.25 31.20
CA SER A 293 -2.57 -8.03 31.98
C SER A 293 -2.83 -6.54 32.18
N ILE A 294 -4.10 -6.15 32.16
CA ILE A 294 -4.56 -4.81 32.51
C ILE A 294 -5.74 -4.93 33.48
N VAL A 295 -5.80 -4.05 34.47
CA VAL A 295 -6.91 -4.03 35.43
C VAL A 295 -7.78 -2.82 35.12
N ARG A 296 -9.04 -3.07 34.75
CA ARG A 296 -10.05 -2.03 34.48
C ARG A 296 -11.37 -2.45 35.12
N ASP A 297 -12.08 -1.50 35.73
CA ASP A 297 -13.34 -1.72 36.46
C ASP A 297 -13.28 -2.89 37.47
N GLY A 298 -12.12 -3.07 38.11
CA GLY A 298 -11.88 -4.15 39.07
C GLY A 298 -11.71 -5.55 38.46
N LYS A 299 -11.68 -5.68 37.13
CA LYS A 299 -11.43 -6.95 36.42
C LYS A 299 -10.03 -6.98 35.82
N VAL A 300 -9.35 -8.12 35.94
CA VAL A 300 -8.08 -8.39 35.25
C VAL A 300 -8.41 -8.91 33.85
N LEU A 301 -7.98 -8.20 32.81
CA LEU A 301 -8.18 -8.53 31.41
C LEU A 301 -6.83 -8.85 30.77
N ASN A 302 -6.80 -9.77 29.80
CA ASN A 302 -5.59 -10.08 29.04
C ASN A 302 -5.68 -9.48 27.62
N PRO A 303 -5.01 -8.35 27.34
CA PRO A 303 -5.11 -7.70 26.04
C PRO A 303 -4.65 -8.58 24.87
N LYS A 304 -3.61 -9.40 25.05
CA LYS A 304 -3.06 -10.25 23.99
C LYS A 304 -4.02 -11.33 23.51
N ALA A 305 -4.86 -11.83 24.41
CA ALA A 305 -5.79 -12.92 24.11
C ALA A 305 -7.22 -12.42 23.86
N ASP A 306 -7.66 -11.40 24.58
CA ASP A 306 -9.09 -11.07 24.68
C ASP A 306 -9.46 -9.78 23.92
N TYR A 307 -8.50 -8.95 23.50
CA TYR A 307 -8.81 -7.66 22.86
C TYR A 307 -9.36 -7.82 21.44
N ILE A 308 -8.73 -8.68 20.64
CA ILE A 308 -9.22 -9.07 19.31
C ILE A 308 -9.91 -10.40 19.44
N ASP A 309 -11.23 -10.39 19.34
CA ASP A 309 -12.08 -11.58 19.43
C ASP A 309 -12.94 -11.75 18.17
N SER A 310 -13.78 -12.78 18.15
CA SER A 310 -14.66 -13.10 17.01
C SER A 310 -15.70 -12.04 16.67
N MET A 311 -15.93 -11.06 17.55
CA MET A 311 -16.87 -9.96 17.32
C MET A 311 -16.19 -8.75 16.68
N THR A 312 -14.87 -8.80 16.50
CA THR A 312 -14.07 -7.70 15.95
C THR A 312 -14.20 -7.66 14.43
N GLU A 313 -14.69 -6.55 13.90
CA GLU A 313 -14.82 -6.36 12.45
C GLU A 313 -13.61 -5.59 11.91
N VAL A 314 -13.34 -4.41 12.47
CA VAL A 314 -12.30 -3.50 11.97
C VAL A 314 -11.50 -2.93 13.13
N VAL A 315 -10.18 -2.89 12.98
CA VAL A 315 -9.25 -2.25 13.93
C VAL A 315 -8.51 -1.15 13.20
N LYS A 316 -8.73 0.12 13.59
CA LYS A 316 -8.06 1.30 13.05
C LYS A 316 -7.08 1.85 14.08
N MET A 317 -5.85 2.14 13.68
CA MET A 317 -4.84 2.75 14.54
C MET A 317 -4.44 4.10 13.96
N TYR A 318 -4.49 5.15 14.79
CA TYR A 318 -4.05 6.50 14.44
C TYR A 318 -2.74 6.82 15.14
N ILE A 319 -1.74 7.20 14.37
CA ILE A 319 -0.40 7.55 14.84
C ILE A 319 -0.03 8.94 14.32
N PRO A 320 -0.24 10.00 15.12
CA PRO A 320 0.17 11.36 14.75
C PRO A 320 1.63 11.60 15.12
N PHE A 321 2.42 12.01 14.14
CA PHE A 321 3.82 12.38 14.33
C PHE A 321 4.21 13.58 13.48
N PHE A 322 5.28 14.26 13.89
CA PHE A 322 5.82 15.43 13.24
C PHE A 322 7.29 15.25 12.94
N VAL A 323 7.72 15.73 11.77
CA VAL A 323 9.10 15.68 11.32
C VAL A 323 9.67 17.11 11.33
N PRO A 324 10.44 17.51 12.37
CA PRO A 324 10.92 18.89 12.50
C PRO A 324 11.84 19.36 11.37
N ALA A 325 12.61 18.43 10.76
CA ALA A 325 13.54 18.76 9.69
C ALA A 325 12.82 19.25 8.41
N THR A 326 11.70 18.61 8.06
CA THR A 326 10.92 18.93 6.85
C THR A 326 9.67 19.76 7.15
N LYS A 327 9.34 19.94 8.44
CA LYS A 327 8.10 20.57 8.95
C LYS A 327 6.84 19.89 8.41
N VAL A 328 6.90 18.58 8.25
CA VAL A 328 5.76 17.77 7.80
C VAL A 328 5.09 17.15 9.02
N ALA A 329 3.80 17.42 9.18
CA ALA A 329 2.95 16.76 10.14
C ALA A 329 2.22 15.62 9.43
N THR A 330 2.21 14.44 10.06
CA THR A 330 1.68 13.22 9.46
C THR A 330 0.76 12.51 10.44
N ILE A 331 -0.38 12.06 9.96
CA ILE A 331 -1.24 11.11 10.64
C ILE A 331 -1.17 9.81 9.84
N ALA A 332 -0.52 8.79 10.41
CA ALA A 332 -0.58 7.45 9.84
C ALA A 332 -1.83 6.75 10.37
N VAL A 333 -2.64 6.25 9.44
CA VAL A 333 -3.83 5.44 9.71
C VAL A 333 -3.51 4.03 9.23
N VAL A 334 -3.57 3.07 10.14
CA VAL A 334 -3.46 1.65 9.81
C VAL A 334 -4.80 1.01 10.09
N ALA A 335 -5.47 0.50 9.06
CA ALA A 335 -6.76 -0.16 9.19
C ALA A 335 -6.63 -1.64 8.83
N VAL A 336 -7.01 -2.49 9.77
CA VAL A 336 -7.07 -3.94 9.62
C VAL A 336 -8.54 -4.33 9.63
N ASP A 337 -9.05 -4.75 8.47
CA ASP A 337 -10.41 -5.29 8.33
C ASP A 337 -10.35 -6.82 8.40
N ILE A 338 -11.04 -7.38 9.39
CA ILE A 338 -11.11 -8.81 9.72
C ILE A 338 -12.54 -9.34 9.44
N SER A 339 -13.38 -8.57 8.76
CA SER A 339 -14.76 -8.96 8.42
C SER A 339 -14.81 -10.11 7.40
N ASP A 340 -13.76 -10.29 6.60
CA ASP A 340 -13.61 -11.38 5.64
C ASP A 340 -12.60 -12.44 6.11
N VAL A 341 -12.59 -13.61 5.45
CA VAL A 341 -11.74 -14.76 5.80
C VAL A 341 -10.25 -14.42 5.69
N LYS A 342 -9.90 -13.55 4.73
CA LYS A 342 -8.55 -13.00 4.58
C LYS A 342 -8.57 -11.58 5.16
N PRO A 343 -7.82 -11.30 6.23
CA PRO A 343 -7.76 -9.94 6.77
C PRO A 343 -7.13 -9.02 5.73
N SER A 344 -7.78 -7.90 5.46
CA SER A 344 -7.24 -6.87 4.59
C SER A 344 -6.57 -5.80 5.44
N VAL A 345 -5.32 -5.47 5.10
CA VAL A 345 -4.56 -4.43 5.79
C VAL A 345 -4.37 -3.28 4.83
N SER A 346 -4.89 -2.12 5.21
CA SER A 346 -4.68 -0.86 4.51
C SER A 346 -3.91 0.11 5.40
N HIS A 347 -3.09 0.94 4.77
CA HIS A 347 -2.35 1.98 5.44
C HIS A 347 -2.46 3.26 4.63
N GLU A 348 -2.70 4.36 5.32
CA GLU A 348 -2.82 5.69 4.73
C GLU A 348 -1.94 6.66 5.51
N PHE A 349 -1.21 7.50 4.77
CA PHE A 349 -0.41 8.56 5.35
C PHE A 349 -1.01 9.91 4.97
N LEU A 350 -1.69 10.53 5.92
CA LEU A 350 -2.24 11.87 5.76
C LEU A 350 -1.16 12.88 6.15
N GLN A 351 -0.54 13.50 5.15
CA GLN A 351 0.62 14.37 5.34
C GLN A 351 0.28 15.81 4.99
N GLN A 352 0.68 16.74 5.86
CA GLN A 352 0.55 18.18 5.65
C GLN A 352 1.89 18.86 5.90
N LYS A 353 2.39 19.64 4.94
CA LYS A 353 3.56 20.49 5.16
C LYS A 353 3.12 21.81 5.80
N ILE A 354 3.73 22.16 6.94
CA ILE A 354 3.57 23.47 7.57
C ILE A 354 4.62 24.41 6.98
N LEU A 355 4.15 25.44 6.27
CA LEU A 355 4.98 26.41 5.55
C LEU A 355 5.42 27.52 6.52
N SER A 356 6.70 27.90 6.44
CA SER A 356 7.19 29.09 7.13
C SER A 356 6.75 30.39 6.45
N ASP A 357 6.79 31.51 7.18
CA ASP A 357 6.41 32.84 6.68
C ASP A 357 7.15 33.24 5.40
N SER A 358 8.41 32.85 5.24
CA SER A 358 9.18 33.10 4.02
C SER A 358 8.72 32.22 2.87
N GLU A 359 8.49 30.93 3.09
CA GLU A 359 8.03 29.97 2.08
C GLU A 359 6.63 30.33 1.57
N ILE A 360 5.70 30.66 2.47
CA ILE A 360 4.33 31.04 2.06
C ILE A 360 4.33 32.32 1.22
N THR A 361 5.21 33.28 1.54
CA THR A 361 5.37 34.51 0.74
C THR A 361 5.82 34.19 -0.69
N TRP A 362 6.76 33.25 -0.86
CA TRP A 362 7.20 32.80 -2.19
C TRP A 362 6.09 32.06 -2.93
N VAL A 363 5.39 31.13 -2.27
CA VAL A 363 4.29 30.36 -2.88
C VAL A 363 3.16 31.29 -3.35
N VAL A 364 2.74 32.22 -2.50
CA VAL A 364 1.72 33.23 -2.85
C VAL A 364 2.23 34.15 -3.95
N GLY A 365 3.50 34.57 -3.90
CA GLY A 365 4.11 35.41 -4.94
C GLY A 365 4.09 34.76 -6.33
N PHE A 366 4.48 33.49 -6.43
CA PHE A 366 4.43 32.74 -7.69
C PHE A 366 2.99 32.50 -8.16
N ALA A 367 2.06 32.20 -7.25
CA ALA A 367 0.65 32.02 -7.59
C ALA A 367 0.03 33.33 -8.13
N VAL A 368 0.33 34.47 -7.52
CA VAL A 368 -0.13 35.80 -7.99
C VAL A 368 0.46 36.13 -9.36
N ALA A 369 1.76 35.88 -9.57
CA ALA A 369 2.37 36.04 -10.90
C ALA A 369 1.68 35.15 -11.95
N GLY A 370 1.39 33.89 -11.60
CA GLY A 370 0.64 32.97 -12.45
C GLY A 370 -0.76 33.47 -12.80
N ILE A 371 -1.49 34.04 -11.83
CA ILE A 371 -2.81 34.67 -12.07
C ILE A 371 -2.69 35.82 -13.07
N VAL A 372 -1.68 36.68 -12.93
CA VAL A 372 -1.45 37.81 -13.85
C VAL A 372 -1.18 37.29 -15.27
N PHE A 373 -0.30 36.31 -15.44
CA PHE A 373 -0.02 35.73 -16.75
C PHE A 373 -1.26 35.06 -17.38
N ALA A 374 -2.04 34.33 -16.58
CA ALA A 374 -3.26 33.71 -17.07
C ALA A 374 -4.33 34.74 -17.47
N CYS A 375 -4.46 35.84 -16.71
CA CYS A 375 -5.33 36.97 -17.07
C CYS A 375 -4.90 37.63 -18.39
N ILE A 376 -3.60 37.86 -18.58
CA ILE A 376 -3.07 38.35 -19.86
C ILE A 376 -3.43 37.38 -20.99
N GLY A 377 -3.29 36.07 -20.76
CA GLY A 377 -3.71 35.03 -21.70
C GLY A 377 -5.19 35.11 -22.08
N VAL A 378 -6.09 35.30 -21.11
CA VAL A 378 -7.52 35.51 -21.36
C VAL A 378 -7.74 36.77 -22.21
N VAL A 379 -7.13 37.90 -21.84
CA VAL A 379 -7.29 39.18 -22.56
C VAL A 379 -6.84 39.07 -24.03
N LEU A 380 -5.75 38.35 -24.29
CA LEU A 380 -5.24 38.15 -25.66
C LEU A 380 -6.14 37.20 -26.49
N ALA A 381 -6.67 36.13 -25.88
CA ALA A 381 -7.49 35.14 -26.58
C ALA A 381 -8.97 35.55 -26.75
N PHE A 382 -9.48 36.42 -25.87
CA PHE A 382 -10.90 36.81 -25.83
C PHE A 382 -11.46 37.38 -27.15
N PRO A 383 -10.77 38.26 -27.90
CA PRO A 383 -11.27 38.78 -29.17
C PRO A 383 -11.41 37.72 -30.26
N ALA A 384 -10.55 36.69 -30.24
CA ALA A 384 -10.57 35.58 -31.17
C ALA A 384 -11.70 34.60 -30.82
N ALA A 385 -11.83 34.24 -29.55
CA ALA A 385 -12.90 33.39 -29.05
C ALA A 385 -14.31 33.95 -29.34
N ILE A 386 -14.52 35.28 -29.21
CA ILE A 386 -15.80 35.90 -29.56
C ILE A 386 -16.14 35.74 -31.05
N GLN A 387 -15.13 35.81 -31.93
CA GLN A 387 -15.33 35.63 -33.37
C GLN A 387 -15.73 34.18 -33.66
N GLU A 388 -15.02 33.22 -33.09
CA GLU A 388 -15.32 31.80 -33.21
C GLU A 388 -16.74 31.46 -32.69
N LEU A 389 -17.11 31.97 -31.52
CA LEU A 389 -18.43 31.74 -30.93
C LEU A 389 -19.56 32.33 -31.79
N ARG A 390 -19.31 33.48 -32.44
CA ARG A 390 -20.25 34.12 -33.35
C ARG A 390 -20.42 33.32 -34.63
N ASP A 391 -19.33 32.79 -35.18
CA ASP A 391 -19.35 31.95 -36.38
C ASP A 391 -20.02 30.60 -36.09
N PHE A 392 -19.76 29.99 -34.93
CA PHE A 392 -20.45 28.80 -34.47
C PHE A 392 -21.96 29.05 -34.32
N LYS A 393 -22.36 30.16 -33.66
CA LYS A 393 -23.77 30.55 -33.53
C LYS A 393 -24.41 30.78 -34.89
N HIS A 394 -23.72 31.44 -35.82
CA HIS A 394 -24.24 31.68 -37.17
C HIS A 394 -24.42 30.37 -37.96
N ASN A 395 -23.45 29.45 -37.89
CA ASN A 395 -23.51 28.15 -38.54
C ASN A 395 -24.59 27.25 -37.93
N LYS A 396 -24.75 27.23 -36.60
CA LYS A 396 -25.83 26.49 -35.92
C LYS A 396 -27.21 27.09 -36.24
N LEU A 397 -27.34 28.43 -36.30
CA LEU A 397 -28.58 29.09 -36.74
C LEU A 397 -28.89 28.75 -38.20
N LYS A 398 -27.88 28.71 -39.08
CA LYS A 398 -28.03 28.32 -40.48
C LYS A 398 -28.46 26.86 -40.58
N TRP A 399 -27.81 25.96 -39.85
CA TRP A 399 -28.17 24.53 -39.80
C TRP A 399 -29.58 24.30 -39.25
N MET A 400 -29.95 24.97 -38.15
CA MET A 400 -31.31 24.96 -37.58
C MET A 400 -32.32 25.52 -38.57
N SER A 401 -32.03 26.64 -39.24
CA SER A 401 -32.89 27.21 -40.28
C SER A 401 -32.97 26.32 -41.52
N LYS A 402 -31.94 25.53 -41.83
CA LYS A 402 -31.91 24.58 -42.97
C LYS A 402 -32.68 23.30 -42.64
N LYS A 403 -32.67 22.86 -41.37
CA LYS A 403 -33.55 21.80 -40.84
C LYS A 403 -35.01 22.28 -40.77
N LEU A 404 -35.24 23.52 -40.36
CA LEU A 404 -36.58 24.14 -40.31
C LEU A 404 -37.14 24.40 -41.72
N LYS A 405 -36.28 24.78 -42.68
CA LYS A 405 -36.63 24.94 -44.11
C LYS A 405 -36.79 23.62 -44.87
N ARG A 406 -36.43 22.46 -44.30
CA ARG A 406 -36.80 21.15 -44.88
C ARG A 406 -38.29 20.81 -44.68
N VAL A 407 -39.03 21.60 -43.88
CA VAL A 407 -40.46 21.36 -43.57
C VAL A 407 -41.40 22.30 -44.36
N THR A 408 -40.91 23.33 -45.06
CA THR A 408 -41.75 24.22 -45.88
C THR A 408 -40.99 24.79 -47.08
N PRO A 409 -41.55 24.80 -48.30
CA PRO A 409 -40.90 25.41 -49.44
C PRO A 409 -41.23 26.91 -49.51
N SER A 410 -40.23 27.77 -49.66
CA SER A 410 -40.39 28.95 -50.51
C SER A 410 -39.07 29.69 -50.79
N ARG A 411 -39.02 30.15 -52.04
CA ARG A 411 -38.05 31.04 -52.67
C ARG A 411 -37.90 32.36 -51.89
N LEU A 412 -36.66 32.77 -51.59
CA LEU A 412 -36.30 34.19 -51.60
C LEU A 412 -34.77 34.40 -51.69
N VAL A 413 -34.38 34.94 -52.85
CA VAL A 413 -33.41 36.03 -53.10
C VAL A 413 -31.96 35.91 -52.56
N ARG A 414 -31.03 35.94 -53.52
CA ARG A 414 -29.62 36.30 -53.41
C ARG A 414 -29.48 37.78 -53.02
N LEU A 415 -28.55 38.09 -52.12
CA LEU A 415 -27.77 39.34 -52.12
C LEU A 415 -26.41 39.07 -51.45
N PRO A 416 -25.27 39.45 -52.06
CA PRO A 416 -23.96 39.28 -51.49
C PRO A 416 -23.65 40.49 -50.58
N ALA A 417 -23.44 40.26 -49.29
CA ALA A 417 -22.94 41.28 -48.39
C ALA A 417 -21.47 41.03 -48.08
N LEU A 418 -20.64 41.86 -48.71
CA LEU A 418 -19.26 42.15 -48.32
C LEU A 418 -19.23 42.58 -46.84
N ARG A 419 -18.64 41.75 -45.96
CA ARG A 419 -17.78 42.27 -44.89
C ARG A 419 -16.75 41.26 -44.44
N ASN A 420 -15.50 41.68 -44.64
CA ASN A 420 -14.26 41.03 -44.24
C ASN A 420 -14.14 40.86 -42.73
N ARG A 421 -13.97 39.60 -42.31
CA ARG A 421 -12.86 39.09 -41.49
C ARG A 421 -13.11 37.59 -41.39
N ARG A 422 -12.63 36.82 -42.36
CA ARG A 422 -12.46 35.38 -42.17
C ARG A 422 -11.05 35.22 -41.64
N TYR A 423 -10.91 35.07 -40.33
CA TYR A 423 -9.85 34.20 -39.84
C TYR A 423 -10.13 32.85 -40.52
N THR A 424 -9.20 32.41 -41.34
CA THR A 424 -9.31 31.15 -42.07
C THR A 424 -9.59 30.05 -41.06
N ALA A 425 -10.66 29.29 -41.30
CA ALA A 425 -11.17 28.21 -40.45
C ALA A 425 -10.21 27.00 -40.29
N ASN A 426 -8.92 27.20 -40.60
CA ASN A 426 -7.85 26.21 -40.54
C ASN A 426 -6.77 26.57 -39.49
N THR A 427 -7.05 27.46 -38.53
CA THR A 427 -6.34 27.36 -37.26
C THR A 427 -7.04 26.26 -36.46
N THR A 428 -6.37 25.12 -36.34
CA THR A 428 -6.89 23.87 -35.74
C THR A 428 -6.96 23.95 -34.21
N GLN A 429 -7.19 25.14 -33.66
CA GLN A 429 -7.29 25.37 -32.22
C GLN A 429 -8.60 26.10 -31.90
N PRO A 430 -9.45 25.54 -31.01
CA PRO A 430 -10.60 26.26 -30.51
C PRO A 430 -10.11 27.36 -29.55
N ASP A 431 -10.07 28.60 -30.00
CA ASP A 431 -9.73 29.78 -29.19
C ASP A 431 -10.65 29.91 -27.96
N VAL A 432 -11.88 29.40 -28.08
CA VAL A 432 -12.82 29.26 -26.95
C VAL A 432 -12.29 28.34 -25.84
N LEU A 433 -11.60 27.25 -26.20
CA LEU A 433 -11.00 26.33 -25.23
C LEU A 433 -9.82 27.01 -24.50
N ASP A 434 -9.01 27.81 -25.20
CA ASP A 434 -7.92 28.56 -24.59
C ASP A 434 -8.43 29.58 -23.56
N VAL A 435 -9.52 30.29 -23.88
CA VAL A 435 -10.16 31.19 -22.90
C VAL A 435 -10.70 30.40 -21.72
N ALA A 436 -11.35 29.25 -21.95
CA ALA A 436 -11.87 28.41 -20.89
C ALA A 436 -10.76 27.86 -19.96
N LEU A 437 -9.66 27.36 -20.54
CA LEU A 437 -8.52 26.83 -19.79
C LEU A 437 -7.81 27.92 -18.98
N ASN A 438 -7.54 29.08 -19.57
CA ASN A 438 -6.90 30.19 -18.84
C ASN A 438 -7.82 30.74 -17.74
N THR A 439 -9.13 30.82 -17.99
CA THR A 439 -10.11 31.22 -16.96
C THR A 439 -10.18 30.19 -15.83
N GLY A 440 -10.20 28.89 -16.18
CA GLY A 440 -10.14 27.80 -15.21
C GLY A 440 -8.86 27.83 -14.37
N LEU A 441 -7.70 28.14 -14.99
CA LEU A 441 -6.43 28.29 -14.29
C LEU A 441 -6.41 29.48 -13.34
N VAL A 442 -7.02 30.62 -13.72
CA VAL A 442 -7.20 31.76 -12.81
C VAL A 442 -8.04 31.36 -11.61
N ILE A 443 -9.19 30.71 -11.82
CA ILE A 443 -10.07 30.26 -10.74
C ILE A 443 -9.32 29.29 -9.81
N LEU A 444 -8.62 28.30 -10.38
CA LEU A 444 -7.86 27.32 -9.64
C LEU A 444 -6.75 27.97 -8.79
N LEU A 445 -6.00 28.92 -9.35
CA LEU A 445 -4.92 29.60 -8.62
C LEU A 445 -5.45 30.54 -7.52
N VAL A 446 -6.59 31.19 -7.74
CA VAL A 446 -7.25 31.99 -6.69
C VAL A 446 -7.69 31.08 -5.55
N VAL A 447 -8.36 29.98 -5.87
CA VAL A 447 -8.78 28.97 -4.88
C VAL A 447 -7.56 28.40 -4.15
N PHE A 448 -6.47 28.08 -4.86
CA PHE A 448 -5.22 27.62 -4.28
C PHE A 448 -4.67 28.57 -3.23
N VAL A 449 -4.56 29.86 -3.56
CA VAL A 449 -4.04 30.87 -2.61
C VAL A 449 -4.93 30.95 -1.37
N THR A 450 -6.26 30.94 -1.54
CA THR A 450 -7.18 30.99 -0.40
C THR A 450 -7.08 29.75 0.49
N ILE A 451 -6.98 28.56 -0.11
CA ILE A 451 -6.86 27.30 0.61
C ILE A 451 -5.51 27.22 1.31
N GLN A 452 -4.41 27.55 0.64
CA GLN A 452 -3.07 27.46 1.23
C GLN A 452 -2.89 28.40 2.42
N VAL A 453 -3.37 29.64 2.32
CA VAL A 453 -3.30 30.60 3.44
C VAL A 453 -4.14 30.12 4.62
N LYS A 454 -5.36 29.65 4.36
CA LYS A 454 -6.26 29.13 5.42
C LYS A 454 -5.71 27.85 6.05
N ASN A 455 -5.27 26.89 5.23
CA ASN A 455 -4.81 25.59 5.68
C ASN A 455 -3.51 25.69 6.45
N ASN A 456 -2.59 26.59 6.09
CA ASN A 456 -1.34 26.73 6.83
C ASN A 456 -1.55 27.16 8.29
N SER A 457 -2.39 28.16 8.54
CA SER A 457 -2.70 28.59 9.91
C SER A 457 -3.50 27.53 10.66
N THR A 458 -4.50 26.94 9.99
CA THR A 458 -5.38 25.94 10.61
C THR A 458 -4.61 24.66 10.95
N ALA A 459 -3.66 24.23 10.11
CA ALA A 459 -2.85 23.04 10.36
C ALA A 459 -1.96 23.21 11.60
N GLU A 460 -1.32 24.38 11.75
CA GLU A 460 -0.52 24.68 12.95
C GLU A 460 -1.38 24.61 14.23
N ASP A 461 -2.57 25.23 14.21
CA ASP A 461 -3.52 25.19 15.32
C ASP A 461 -3.99 23.77 15.66
N ILE A 462 -4.27 22.94 14.65
CA ILE A 462 -4.73 21.55 14.85
C ILE A 462 -3.61 20.70 15.47
N PHE A 463 -2.40 20.71 14.90
CA PHE A 463 -1.31 19.86 15.39
C PHE A 463 -0.77 20.32 16.75
N THR A 464 -0.82 21.63 17.05
CA THR A 464 -0.54 22.14 18.40
C THR A 464 -1.62 21.71 19.39
N SER A 465 -2.90 21.68 18.99
CA SER A 465 -3.99 21.13 19.81
C SER A 465 -3.77 19.65 20.12
N ILE A 466 -3.32 18.83 19.16
CA ILE A 466 -3.00 17.40 19.39
C ILE A 466 -1.84 17.24 20.38
N ALA A 467 -0.78 18.03 20.21
CA ALA A 467 0.40 17.99 21.09
C ALA A 467 0.11 18.53 22.51
N GLY A 468 -0.86 19.44 22.64
CA GLY A 468 -1.27 20.03 23.91
C GLY A 468 -2.08 19.11 24.82
N ILE A 469 -2.52 17.95 24.33
CA ILE A 469 -3.33 17.00 25.10
C ILE A 469 -2.48 16.39 26.22
N SER A 470 -2.84 16.68 27.47
CA SER A 470 -2.19 16.10 28.65
C SER A 470 -2.69 14.68 28.93
N TRP A 471 -2.06 13.68 28.29
CA TRP A 471 -2.44 12.27 28.44
C TRP A 471 -2.34 11.75 29.88
N SER A 472 -1.46 12.32 30.71
CA SER A 472 -1.33 12.02 32.15
C SER A 472 -2.18 12.88 33.08
N GLY A 473 -2.94 13.85 32.55
CA GLY A 473 -3.77 14.76 33.35
C GLY A 473 -4.99 14.09 34.00
N ASN A 474 -5.68 14.85 34.87
CA ASN A 474 -6.81 14.37 35.67
C ASN A 474 -8.16 14.25 34.93
N LEU A 475 -8.23 14.71 33.67
CA LEU A 475 -9.45 14.57 32.86
C LEU A 475 -9.74 13.08 32.60
N GLU A 476 -11.03 12.76 32.47
CA GLU A 476 -11.46 11.42 32.10
C GLU A 476 -10.89 11.04 30.73
N PHE A 477 -10.57 9.77 30.53
CA PHE A 477 -9.98 9.29 29.28
C PHE A 477 -10.89 9.55 28.08
N GLN A 478 -12.21 9.41 28.24
CA GLN A 478 -13.20 9.62 27.18
C GLN A 478 -13.17 11.05 26.65
N GLU A 479 -13.18 12.05 27.55
CA GLU A 479 -13.10 13.46 27.16
C GLU A 479 -11.79 13.79 26.40
N LYS A 480 -10.67 13.13 26.76
CA LYS A 480 -9.41 13.27 26.01
C LYS A 480 -9.47 12.66 24.62
N VAL A 481 -10.15 11.51 24.49
CA VAL A 481 -10.36 10.85 23.20
C VAL A 481 -11.26 11.70 22.31
N ASP A 482 -12.30 12.32 22.85
CA ASP A 482 -13.19 13.20 22.09
C ASP A 482 -12.44 14.43 21.54
N VAL A 483 -11.60 15.07 22.37
CA VAL A 483 -10.75 16.19 21.94
C VAL A 483 -9.74 15.74 20.87
N PHE A 484 -9.19 14.54 21.02
CA PHE A 484 -8.26 13.95 20.05
C PHE A 484 -8.95 13.66 18.71
N LEU A 485 -10.15 13.06 18.73
CA LEU A 485 -10.93 12.76 17.54
C LEU A 485 -11.36 14.03 16.82
N ASP A 486 -11.85 15.04 17.53
CA ASP A 486 -12.19 16.35 16.96
C ASP A 486 -10.97 17.00 16.29
N ALA A 487 -9.77 16.85 16.86
CA ALA A 487 -8.54 17.33 16.24
C ALA A 487 -8.14 16.50 14.99
N ILE A 488 -8.28 15.17 15.03
CA ILE A 488 -7.98 14.30 13.89
C ILE A 488 -8.95 14.54 12.74
N THR A 489 -10.26 14.59 12.98
CA THR A 489 -11.27 14.82 11.94
C THR A 489 -11.00 16.15 11.22
N ARG A 490 -10.67 17.21 11.98
CA ARG A 490 -10.24 18.49 11.39
C ARG A 490 -8.95 18.38 10.58
N ALA A 491 -7.98 17.58 11.01
CA ALA A 491 -6.75 17.34 10.25
C ALA A 491 -7.03 16.58 8.94
N VAL A 492 -7.88 15.55 8.99
CA VAL A 492 -8.32 14.77 7.82
C VAL A 492 -9.04 15.67 6.82
N ASP A 493 -9.91 16.57 7.28
CA ASP A 493 -10.61 17.54 6.42
C ASP A 493 -9.63 18.48 5.70
N VAL A 494 -8.59 18.97 6.41
CA VAL A 494 -7.55 19.82 5.82
C VAL A 494 -6.77 19.03 4.75
N VAL A 495 -6.32 17.81 5.06
CA VAL A 495 -5.54 16.99 4.12
C VAL A 495 -6.38 16.55 2.91
N SER A 496 -7.64 16.15 3.11
CA SER A 496 -8.54 15.75 2.01
C SER A 496 -8.89 16.92 1.08
N SER A 497 -9.00 18.14 1.62
CA SER A 497 -9.18 19.35 0.82
C SER A 497 -7.97 19.62 -0.09
N GLU A 498 -6.76 19.38 0.42
CA GLU A 498 -5.52 19.52 -0.35
C GLU A 498 -5.38 18.41 -1.41
N ALA A 499 -5.67 17.16 -1.05
CA ALA A 499 -5.67 16.04 -1.99
C ALA A 499 -6.61 16.29 -3.17
N SER A 500 -7.85 16.73 -2.89
CA SER A 500 -8.83 17.09 -3.90
C SER A 500 -8.31 18.19 -4.83
N PHE A 501 -7.69 19.23 -4.26
CA PHE A 501 -7.06 20.30 -5.03
C PHE A 501 -5.95 19.77 -5.93
N ILE A 502 -5.05 18.92 -5.43
CA ILE A 502 -3.97 18.32 -6.20
C ILE A 502 -4.53 17.49 -7.37
N THR A 503 -5.61 16.73 -7.15
CA THR A 503 -6.29 16.01 -8.22
C THR A 503 -6.83 16.95 -9.30
N PHE A 504 -7.50 18.04 -8.93
CA PHE A 504 -7.97 19.04 -9.90
C PHE A 504 -6.80 19.72 -10.64
N ALA A 505 -5.73 20.07 -9.94
CA ALA A 505 -4.53 20.66 -10.52
C ALA A 505 -3.86 19.70 -11.51
N PHE A 506 -3.78 18.41 -11.19
CA PHE A 506 -3.27 17.38 -12.09
C PHE A 506 -4.03 17.35 -13.41
N TRP A 507 -5.37 17.29 -13.38
CA TRP A 507 -6.18 17.30 -14.59
C TRP A 507 -6.02 18.59 -15.40
N MET A 508 -5.93 19.75 -14.73
CA MET A 508 -5.65 21.01 -15.40
C MET A 508 -4.27 21.05 -16.06
N LEU A 509 -3.24 20.50 -15.41
CA LEU A 509 -1.89 20.38 -15.98
C LEU A 509 -1.85 19.42 -17.17
N VAL A 510 -2.59 18.31 -17.13
CA VAL A 510 -2.76 17.40 -18.27
C VAL A 510 -3.39 18.14 -19.46
N LEU A 511 -4.44 18.94 -19.23
CA LEU A 511 -5.06 19.76 -20.28
C LEU A 511 -4.09 20.82 -20.83
N CYS A 512 -3.26 21.43 -19.97
CA CYS A 512 -2.19 22.34 -20.39
C CYS A 512 -1.12 21.63 -21.24
N CYS A 513 -0.80 20.36 -20.93
CA CYS A 513 0.11 19.54 -21.73
C CYS A 513 -0.48 19.25 -23.12
N VAL A 514 -1.76 18.86 -23.18
CA VAL A 514 -2.47 18.69 -24.46
C VAL A 514 -2.46 19.99 -25.27
N ARG A 515 -2.70 21.14 -24.61
CA ARG A 515 -2.60 22.47 -25.23
C ARG A 515 -1.21 22.74 -25.78
N MET A 516 -0.14 22.38 -25.06
CA MET A 516 1.24 22.49 -25.55
C MET A 516 1.45 21.66 -26.83
N ILE A 517 0.95 20.43 -26.87
CA ILE A 517 1.04 19.56 -28.06
C ILE A 517 0.31 20.19 -29.26
N VAL A 518 -0.85 20.83 -29.04
CA VAL A 518 -1.58 21.55 -30.10
C VAL A 518 -0.78 22.75 -30.62
N TYR A 519 -0.11 23.51 -29.74
CA TYR A 519 0.75 24.63 -30.16
C TYR A 519 2.00 24.19 -30.93
N MET A 520 2.43 22.93 -30.83
CA MET A 520 3.53 22.42 -31.66
C MET A 520 3.20 22.40 -33.16
N LYS A 521 1.93 22.61 -33.56
CA LYS A 521 1.50 22.78 -34.96
C LYS A 521 2.01 24.07 -35.63
N ILE A 522 2.70 24.96 -34.91
CA ILE A 522 3.22 26.23 -35.47
C ILE A 522 4.28 25.99 -36.56
N HIS A 523 5.05 24.90 -36.50
CA HIS A 523 6.06 24.58 -37.52
C HIS A 523 5.70 23.31 -38.30
N PRO A 524 5.76 23.32 -39.65
CA PRO A 524 5.36 22.19 -40.51
C PRO A 524 6.14 20.89 -40.28
N SER A 525 7.39 20.94 -39.81
CA SER A 525 8.13 19.70 -39.48
C SER A 525 7.62 19.05 -38.19
N ILE A 526 7.23 19.85 -37.21
CA ILE A 526 6.74 19.38 -35.90
C ILE A 526 5.22 19.09 -35.95
N SER A 527 4.47 19.80 -36.81
CA SER A 527 3.04 19.56 -37.01
C SER A 527 2.75 18.18 -37.58
N SER A 528 3.72 17.53 -38.23
CA SER A 528 3.60 16.19 -38.82
C SER A 528 3.07 15.16 -37.81
N ILE A 529 3.51 15.21 -36.54
CA ILE A 529 3.07 14.30 -35.48
C ILE A 529 1.59 14.56 -35.14
N ALA A 530 1.24 15.82 -34.87
CA ALA A 530 -0.12 16.18 -34.49
C ALA A 530 -1.13 15.94 -35.63
N GLU A 531 -0.72 16.19 -36.87
CA GLU A 531 -1.52 15.95 -38.08
C GLU A 531 -1.65 14.46 -38.39
N THR A 532 -0.65 13.65 -38.07
CA THR A 532 -0.72 12.19 -38.14
C THR A 532 -1.80 11.65 -37.21
N PHE A 533 -1.81 12.08 -35.94
CA PHE A 533 -2.83 11.68 -34.98
C PHE A 533 -4.23 12.20 -35.37
N GLU A 534 -4.34 13.44 -35.85
CA GLU A 534 -5.61 14.01 -36.29
C GLU A 534 -6.20 13.22 -37.47
N ARG A 535 -5.39 12.90 -38.49
CA ARG A 535 -5.83 12.14 -39.66
C ARG A 535 -6.14 10.68 -39.36
N THR A 536 -5.36 10.03 -38.50
CA THR A 536 -5.57 8.61 -38.14
C THR A 536 -6.56 8.40 -37.02
N SER A 537 -7.00 9.47 -36.33
CA SER A 537 -7.90 9.39 -35.16
C SER A 537 -9.15 8.52 -35.41
N GLY A 538 -9.78 8.62 -36.57
CA GLY A 538 -10.95 7.81 -36.92
C GLY A 538 -10.64 6.31 -37.04
N GLU A 539 -9.52 5.96 -37.68
CA GLU A 539 -9.04 4.58 -37.78
C GLU A 539 -8.60 4.04 -36.41
N LEU A 540 -7.92 4.88 -35.61
CA LEU A 540 -7.47 4.57 -34.26
C LEU A 540 -8.64 4.30 -33.30
N VAL A 541 -9.71 5.11 -33.34
CA VAL A 541 -10.89 4.91 -32.48
C VAL A 541 -11.61 3.61 -32.81
N ASN A 542 -11.77 3.29 -34.10
CA ASN A 542 -12.38 2.02 -34.52
C ASN A 542 -11.53 0.81 -34.09
N PHE A 543 -10.21 0.92 -34.21
CA PHE A 543 -9.28 -0.09 -33.70
C PHE A 543 -9.34 -0.19 -32.17
N LEU A 544 -9.38 0.91 -31.43
CA LEU A 544 -9.42 0.90 -29.97
C LEU A 544 -10.74 0.30 -29.45
N LEU A 545 -11.85 0.50 -30.16
CA LEU A 545 -13.14 -0.12 -29.84
C LEU A 545 -13.08 -1.66 -29.99
N SER A 546 -12.54 -2.16 -31.10
CA SER A 546 -12.42 -3.60 -31.34
C SER A 546 -11.39 -4.24 -30.42
N PHE A 547 -10.25 -3.58 -30.20
CA PHE A 547 -9.23 -3.95 -29.22
C PHE A 547 -9.82 -4.02 -27.81
N GLY A 548 -10.51 -2.96 -27.37
CA GLY A 548 -11.13 -2.88 -26.05
C GLY A 548 -12.14 -3.99 -25.80
N ALA A 549 -12.94 -4.36 -26.82
CA ALA A 549 -13.88 -5.47 -26.70
C ALA A 549 -13.17 -6.83 -26.46
N VAL A 550 -12.13 -7.14 -27.24
CA VAL A 550 -11.33 -8.36 -27.06
C VAL A 550 -10.59 -8.35 -25.72
N TYR A 551 -10.02 -7.20 -25.35
CA TYR A 551 -9.29 -7.00 -24.11
C TYR A 551 -10.17 -7.23 -22.87
N LEU A 552 -11.35 -6.59 -22.82
CA LEU A 552 -12.34 -6.81 -21.75
C LEU A 552 -12.80 -8.28 -21.69
N PHE A 553 -13.01 -8.92 -22.84
CA PHE A 553 -13.41 -10.32 -22.88
C PHE A 553 -12.34 -11.27 -22.33
N LEU A 554 -11.06 -11.02 -22.66
CA LEU A 554 -9.95 -11.76 -22.07
C LEU A 554 -9.85 -11.51 -20.56
N ALA A 555 -10.12 -10.29 -20.09
CA ALA A 555 -10.10 -9.95 -18.66
C ALA A 555 -11.16 -10.75 -17.91
N PHE A 556 -12.35 -10.86 -18.51
CA PHE A 556 -13.44 -11.66 -17.99
C PHE A 556 -13.08 -13.14 -17.90
N ILE A 557 -12.44 -13.71 -18.94
CA ILE A 557 -11.96 -15.10 -18.92
C ILE A 557 -10.95 -15.30 -17.78
N ALA A 558 -10.00 -14.38 -17.62
CA ALA A 558 -8.98 -14.46 -16.58
C ALA A 558 -9.59 -14.43 -15.18
N HIS A 559 -10.50 -13.49 -14.93
CA HIS A 559 -11.21 -13.36 -13.66
C HIS A 559 -12.02 -14.63 -13.32
N VAL A 560 -12.80 -15.15 -14.28
CA VAL A 560 -13.61 -16.36 -14.04
C VAL A 560 -12.74 -17.59 -13.80
N ARG A 561 -11.61 -17.74 -14.50
CA ARG A 561 -10.77 -18.94 -14.37
C ARG A 561 -9.82 -18.89 -13.19
N PHE A 562 -9.17 -17.74 -12.97
CA PHE A 562 -8.03 -17.58 -12.08
C PHE A 562 -8.33 -16.72 -10.86
N GLY A 563 -9.46 -16.01 -10.80
CA GLY A 563 -9.76 -15.06 -9.72
C GLY A 563 -9.91 -15.66 -8.32
N TYR A 564 -10.07 -16.99 -8.20
CA TYR A 564 -10.05 -17.68 -6.90
C TYR A 564 -8.66 -18.23 -6.51
N LEU A 565 -7.73 -18.28 -7.46
CA LEU A 565 -6.37 -18.82 -7.27
C LEU A 565 -5.34 -17.70 -7.08
N TYR A 566 -5.49 -16.61 -7.83
CA TYR A 566 -4.55 -15.51 -7.92
C TYR A 566 -5.22 -14.20 -7.54
N ASP A 567 -4.60 -13.46 -6.61
CA ASP A 567 -5.12 -12.18 -6.11
C ASP A 567 -5.16 -11.14 -7.24
N GLU A 568 -4.24 -11.23 -8.19
CA GLU A 568 -4.10 -10.36 -9.37
C GLU A 568 -5.32 -10.40 -10.30
N PHE A 569 -6.12 -11.48 -10.23
CA PHE A 569 -7.35 -11.65 -10.99
C PHE A 569 -8.60 -11.68 -10.11
N SER A 570 -8.49 -11.30 -8.83
CA SER A 570 -9.59 -11.44 -7.86
C SER A 570 -10.80 -10.55 -8.18
N THR A 571 -10.58 -9.43 -8.87
CA THR A 571 -11.63 -8.53 -9.38
C THR A 571 -11.43 -8.25 -10.86
N ILE A 572 -12.49 -7.85 -11.56
CA ILE A 572 -12.40 -7.49 -12.99
C ILE A 572 -11.47 -6.29 -13.19
N GLU A 573 -11.49 -5.31 -12.28
CA GLU A 573 -10.60 -4.14 -12.33
C GLU A 573 -9.13 -4.55 -12.20
N GLN A 574 -8.79 -5.34 -11.18
CA GLN A 574 -7.42 -5.85 -11.03
C GLN A 574 -7.03 -6.74 -12.21
N SER A 575 -7.95 -7.51 -12.78
CA SER A 575 -7.69 -8.31 -13.97
C SER A 575 -7.30 -7.46 -15.17
N LEU A 576 -7.95 -6.30 -15.37
CA LEU A 576 -7.59 -5.34 -16.42
C LEU A 576 -6.21 -4.72 -16.17
N ILE A 577 -5.93 -4.30 -14.94
CA ILE A 577 -4.62 -3.73 -14.59
C ILE A 577 -3.52 -4.78 -14.82
N THR A 578 -3.71 -6.01 -14.34
CA THR A 578 -2.77 -7.12 -14.52
C THR A 578 -2.53 -7.44 -15.98
N GLN A 579 -3.58 -7.46 -16.81
CA GLN A 579 -3.43 -7.62 -18.25
C GLN A 579 -2.67 -6.48 -18.90
N PHE A 580 -2.86 -5.24 -18.44
CA PHE A 580 -2.10 -4.10 -18.94
C PHE A 580 -0.61 -4.23 -18.55
N SER A 581 -0.32 -4.62 -17.32
CA SER A 581 1.04 -4.93 -16.87
C SER A 581 1.67 -6.06 -17.68
N LEU A 582 0.89 -7.09 -18.03
CA LEU A 582 1.34 -8.19 -18.89
C LEU A 582 1.59 -7.72 -20.33
N LEU A 583 0.85 -6.73 -20.83
CA LEU A 583 1.04 -6.14 -22.16
C LEU A 583 2.36 -5.33 -22.21
N ILE A 584 2.69 -4.61 -21.13
CA ILE A 584 3.96 -3.86 -21.00
C ILE A 584 5.14 -4.79 -20.70
N GLY A 585 4.88 -5.93 -20.05
CA GLY A 585 5.91 -6.89 -19.63
C GLY A 585 6.54 -6.56 -18.28
N ASP A 586 5.83 -5.86 -17.40
CA ASP A 586 6.34 -5.45 -16.08
C ASP A 586 6.24 -6.60 -15.05
N SER A 587 5.01 -6.99 -14.70
CA SER A 587 4.72 -8.06 -13.75
C SER A 587 3.90 -9.17 -14.42
N SER A 588 4.35 -10.42 -14.30
CA SER A 588 3.58 -11.59 -14.71
C SER A 588 3.27 -12.46 -13.48
N PRO A 589 2.04 -13.00 -13.35
CA PRO A 589 1.73 -13.95 -12.29
C PRO A 589 2.51 -15.25 -12.51
N ASP A 590 2.75 -16.02 -11.45
CA ASP A 590 3.50 -17.27 -11.58
C ASP A 590 2.72 -18.30 -12.43
N TYR A 591 3.19 -18.48 -13.67
CA TYR A 591 2.64 -19.41 -14.65
C TYR A 591 3.43 -20.72 -14.74
N THR A 592 4.43 -20.93 -13.88
CA THR A 592 5.29 -22.14 -13.92
C THR A 592 4.61 -23.37 -13.32
N THR A 593 3.67 -23.16 -12.41
CA THR A 593 2.97 -24.22 -11.66
C THR A 593 1.70 -24.69 -12.37
N ASP A 594 0.97 -23.77 -13.03
CA ASP A 594 -0.31 -24.06 -13.68
C ASP A 594 -0.25 -23.98 -15.22
N ALA A 595 -0.44 -25.12 -15.88
CA ALA A 595 -0.41 -25.21 -17.35
C ALA A 595 -1.46 -24.33 -18.04
N LEU A 596 -2.65 -24.18 -17.43
CA LEU A 596 -3.71 -23.31 -17.97
C LEU A 596 -3.32 -21.84 -17.88
N MET A 597 -2.60 -21.45 -16.82
CA MET A 597 -2.11 -20.09 -16.64
C MET A 597 -1.02 -19.79 -17.69
N CYS A 598 -0.10 -20.72 -17.92
CA CYS A 598 0.88 -20.63 -18.99
C CYS A 598 0.22 -20.47 -20.38
N ILE A 599 -0.79 -21.30 -20.71
CA ILE A 599 -1.52 -21.19 -21.98
C ILE A 599 -2.22 -19.84 -22.10
N TYR A 600 -2.83 -19.35 -21.03
CA TYR A 600 -3.49 -18.05 -21.01
C TYR A 600 -2.49 -16.90 -21.23
N VAL A 601 -1.38 -16.88 -20.50
CA VAL A 601 -0.34 -15.84 -20.62
C VAL A 601 0.28 -15.84 -22.03
N VAL A 602 0.69 -17.01 -22.53
CA VAL A 602 1.26 -17.16 -23.88
C VAL A 602 0.24 -16.76 -24.95
N GLY A 603 -1.01 -17.20 -24.81
CA GLY A 603 -2.10 -16.84 -25.71
C GLY A 603 -2.39 -15.33 -25.71
N PHE A 604 -2.39 -14.71 -24.53
CA PHE A 604 -2.58 -13.27 -24.37
C PHE A 604 -1.44 -12.47 -25.02
N VAL A 605 -0.18 -12.84 -24.78
CA VAL A 605 0.98 -12.18 -25.40
C VAL A 605 0.92 -12.32 -26.92
N PHE A 606 0.58 -13.50 -27.44
CA PHE A 606 0.45 -13.70 -28.88
C PHE A 606 -0.67 -12.86 -29.50
N ILE A 607 -1.87 -12.86 -28.91
CA ILE A 607 -3.03 -12.13 -29.44
C ILE A 607 -2.86 -10.62 -29.26
N CYS A 608 -2.57 -10.16 -28.04
CA CYS A 608 -2.57 -8.74 -27.71
C CYS A 608 -1.25 -8.05 -28.08
N SER A 609 -0.10 -8.67 -27.80
CA SER A 609 1.20 -8.05 -28.10
C SER A 609 1.61 -8.24 -29.57
N LEU A 610 1.53 -9.46 -30.12
CA LEU A 610 1.99 -9.71 -31.50
C LEU A 610 0.96 -9.37 -32.59
N ALA A 611 -0.34 -9.58 -32.37
CA ALA A 611 -1.32 -9.23 -33.39
C ALA A 611 -1.80 -7.78 -33.23
N LEU A 612 -2.34 -7.42 -32.06
CA LEU A 612 -3.06 -6.15 -31.89
C LEU A 612 -2.15 -4.91 -31.84
N LEU A 613 -1.00 -4.93 -31.15
CA LEU A 613 -0.05 -3.80 -31.19
C LEU A 613 0.56 -3.57 -32.58
N ASN A 614 0.76 -4.63 -33.36
CA ASN A 614 1.27 -4.51 -34.72
C ASN A 614 0.23 -3.86 -35.67
N PHE A 615 -1.07 -4.10 -35.46
CA PHE A 615 -2.11 -3.35 -36.18
C PHE A 615 -2.13 -1.87 -35.78
N LEU A 616 -1.97 -1.56 -34.49
CA LEU A 616 -1.85 -0.17 -34.03
C LEU A 616 -0.66 0.53 -34.70
N LEU A 617 0.50 -0.13 -34.73
CA LEU A 617 1.70 0.39 -35.38
C LEU A 617 1.46 0.61 -36.88
N ALA A 618 0.83 -0.34 -37.57
CA ALA A 618 0.55 -0.22 -39.00
C ALA A 618 -0.34 0.98 -39.33
N ILE A 619 -1.39 1.24 -38.52
CA ILE A 619 -2.27 2.40 -38.70
C ILE A 619 -1.48 3.71 -38.51
N VAL A 620 -0.67 3.80 -37.43
CA VAL A 620 0.13 5.00 -37.14
C VAL A 620 1.19 5.24 -38.21
N VAL A 621 1.91 4.20 -38.64
CA VAL A 621 2.94 4.29 -39.68
C VAL A 621 2.33 4.73 -41.01
N ASN A 622 1.20 4.13 -41.41
CA ASN A 622 0.49 4.53 -42.64
C ASN A 622 -0.04 5.98 -42.57
N GLY A 623 -0.44 6.43 -41.38
CA GLY A 623 -0.77 7.84 -41.16
C GLY A 623 0.43 8.76 -41.33
N TYR A 624 1.55 8.39 -40.72
CA TYR A 624 2.78 9.18 -40.72
C TYR A 624 3.37 9.30 -42.12
N THR A 625 3.39 8.23 -42.91
CA THR A 625 3.88 8.26 -44.31
C THR A 625 3.04 9.21 -45.15
N ARG A 626 1.70 9.13 -45.07
CA ARG A 626 0.77 10.04 -45.79
C ARG A 626 0.98 11.52 -45.44
N VAL A 627 1.29 11.83 -44.18
CA VAL A 627 1.56 13.21 -43.75
C VAL A 627 2.93 13.67 -44.23
N THR A 628 3.94 12.80 -44.13
CA THR A 628 5.31 13.11 -44.55
C THR A 628 5.38 13.35 -46.06
N GLU A 629 4.67 12.57 -46.87
CA GLU A 629 4.54 12.80 -48.32
C GLU A 629 4.00 14.21 -48.62
N LYS A 630 2.95 14.64 -47.93
CA LYS A 630 2.40 16.00 -48.08
C LYS A 630 3.34 17.10 -47.61
N VAL A 631 4.15 16.85 -46.58
CA VAL A 631 5.17 17.82 -46.12
C VAL A 631 6.32 17.90 -47.13
N LEU A 632 6.74 16.77 -47.72
CA LEU A 632 7.77 16.74 -48.77
C LEU A 632 7.29 17.40 -50.08
N GLU A 633 6.00 17.29 -50.40
CA GLU A 633 5.37 18.05 -51.50
C GLU A 633 5.40 19.57 -51.23
N ASN A 634 5.26 19.97 -49.97
CA ASN A 634 5.42 21.35 -49.50
C ASN A 634 6.91 21.76 -49.37
N ARG A 635 7.61 21.89 -50.51
CA ARG A 635 9.04 22.26 -50.66
C ARG A 635 9.48 23.60 -50.01
N VAL A 636 8.61 24.32 -49.31
CA VAL A 636 8.90 25.67 -48.75
C VAL A 636 9.56 25.60 -47.37
N ALA A 637 9.23 24.60 -46.55
CA ALA A 637 9.67 24.55 -45.16
C ALA A 637 11.11 24.04 -45.00
N ARG A 638 11.93 24.71 -44.18
CA ARG A 638 13.29 24.29 -43.82
C ARG A 638 13.35 23.89 -42.35
N THR A 639 14.53 23.98 -41.73
CA THR A 639 14.68 23.72 -40.30
C THR A 639 14.02 24.84 -39.49
N LEU A 640 13.41 24.48 -38.35
CA LEU A 640 12.71 25.43 -37.47
C LEU A 640 13.52 26.70 -37.11
N PRO A 641 14.80 26.62 -36.71
CA PRO A 641 15.58 27.82 -36.40
C PRO A 641 15.85 28.70 -37.64
N GLU A 642 16.05 28.12 -38.81
CA GLU A 642 16.23 28.88 -40.06
C GLU A 642 14.93 29.59 -40.48
N ASP A 643 13.78 28.90 -40.33
CA ASP A 643 12.46 29.48 -40.62
C ASP A 643 12.10 30.58 -39.62
N LEU A 644 12.40 30.40 -38.33
CA LEU A 644 12.16 31.41 -37.31
C LEU A 644 13.03 32.65 -37.52
N LEU A 645 14.32 32.45 -37.80
CA LEU A 645 15.25 33.55 -38.07
C LEU A 645 14.89 34.29 -39.35
N SER A 646 14.56 33.57 -40.43
CA SER A 646 14.13 34.18 -41.68
C SER A 646 12.81 34.93 -41.51
N ALA A 647 11.82 34.38 -40.80
CA ALA A 647 10.57 35.08 -40.51
C ALA A 647 10.77 36.34 -39.65
N ALA A 648 11.68 36.30 -38.67
CA ALA A 648 12.00 37.46 -37.83
C ALA A 648 12.74 38.56 -38.61
N VAL A 649 13.72 38.18 -39.44
CA VAL A 649 14.47 39.10 -40.31
C VAL A 649 13.54 39.69 -41.37
N ASP A 650 12.69 38.87 -41.99
CA ASP A 650 11.71 39.31 -42.98
C ASP A 650 10.68 40.25 -42.36
N GLY A 651 10.20 39.95 -41.15
CA GLY A 651 9.31 40.83 -40.39
C GLY A 651 9.94 42.19 -40.08
N ALA A 652 11.21 42.21 -39.68
CA ALA A 652 11.96 43.45 -39.46
C ALA A 652 12.16 44.24 -40.77
N LEU A 653 12.49 43.57 -41.87
CA LEU A 653 12.62 44.18 -43.20
C LEU A 653 11.28 44.70 -43.74
N TRP A 654 10.18 43.99 -43.46
CA TRP A 654 8.82 44.41 -43.81
C TRP A 654 8.39 45.66 -43.02
N ALA A 655 8.74 45.74 -41.74
CA ALA A 655 8.47 46.92 -40.92
C ALA A 655 9.34 48.13 -41.33
N ALA A 656 10.55 47.90 -41.83
CA ALA A 656 11.48 48.95 -42.25
C ALA A 656 11.13 49.60 -43.60
N ASN A 657 10.38 48.93 -44.48
CA ASN A 657 10.05 49.43 -45.82
C ASN A 657 8.56 49.80 -45.96
N PRO A 658 8.19 51.09 -45.89
CA PRO A 658 6.79 51.53 -45.94
C PRO A 658 6.11 51.38 -47.32
N ASN A 659 6.90 51.19 -48.38
CA ASN A 659 6.38 51.06 -49.76
C ASN A 659 5.94 49.63 -50.10
N TRP A 660 6.18 48.66 -49.22
CA TRP A 660 5.80 47.27 -49.47
C TRP A 660 4.30 47.06 -49.20
N PRO A 661 3.58 46.36 -50.11
CA PRO A 661 2.17 46.09 -49.92
C PRO A 661 1.94 45.15 -48.73
N SER A 662 0.88 45.40 -47.96
CA SER A 662 0.49 44.53 -46.85
C SER A 662 0.19 43.10 -47.32
N LYS A 663 0.43 42.10 -46.47
CA LYS A 663 0.12 40.66 -46.75
C LYS A 663 -1.29 40.46 -47.29
N LEU A 664 -2.24 41.18 -46.70
CA LEU A 664 -3.65 41.13 -47.06
C LEU A 664 -3.93 41.70 -48.44
N ALA A 665 -3.18 42.71 -48.88
CA ALA A 665 -3.33 43.26 -50.22
C ALA A 665 -2.85 42.25 -51.26
N ILE A 666 -1.66 41.68 -51.07
CA ILE A 666 -1.10 40.62 -51.95
C ILE A 666 -2.06 39.43 -52.06
N LEU A 667 -2.60 38.95 -50.93
CA LEU A 667 -3.54 37.82 -50.90
C LEU A 667 -4.94 38.13 -51.48
N ARG A 668 -5.36 39.40 -51.48
CA ARG A 668 -6.61 39.79 -52.17
C ARG A 668 -6.37 39.80 -53.67
N THR A 669 -5.29 40.45 -54.11
CA THR A 669 -4.94 40.51 -55.53
C THR A 669 -4.71 39.12 -56.12
N LEU A 670 -4.04 38.21 -55.39
CA LEU A 670 -3.87 36.80 -55.79
C LEU A 670 -5.19 36.05 -55.97
N ARG A 671 -6.17 36.30 -55.10
CA ARG A 671 -7.47 35.66 -55.16
C ARG A 671 -8.31 36.18 -56.32
N ASP A 672 -8.18 37.47 -56.60
CA ASP A 672 -8.88 38.12 -57.68
C ASP A 672 -8.27 37.72 -59.04
N THR A 673 -6.95 37.49 -59.12
CA THR A 673 -6.25 37.04 -60.34
C THR A 673 -6.31 35.53 -60.58
N HIS A 674 -6.34 34.72 -59.53
CA HIS A 674 -6.36 33.26 -59.61
C HIS A 674 -7.41 32.65 -58.65
N PRO A 675 -8.71 32.74 -58.98
CA PRO A 675 -9.79 32.22 -58.13
C PRO A 675 -9.74 30.69 -57.96
N ASP A 676 -9.17 29.98 -58.94
CA ASP A 676 -9.09 28.52 -59.00
C ASP A 676 -8.21 27.95 -57.88
N VAL A 677 -7.13 28.66 -57.52
CA VAL A 677 -6.16 28.29 -56.48
C VAL A 677 -6.78 28.33 -55.07
N PHE A 678 -7.89 29.05 -54.90
CA PHE A 678 -8.59 29.20 -53.62
C PHE A 678 -9.94 28.45 -53.57
N SER A 679 -10.22 27.60 -54.57
CA SER A 679 -11.40 26.73 -54.57
C SER A 679 -11.08 25.42 -53.86
N ASP A 680 -12.04 24.86 -53.11
CA ASP A 680 -11.87 23.72 -52.18
C ASP A 680 -11.49 22.36 -52.84
N ALA A 681 -10.99 22.36 -54.09
CA ALA A 681 -10.64 21.17 -54.85
C ALA A 681 -9.15 21.23 -55.27
N GLU A 682 -8.31 20.51 -54.51
CA GLU A 682 -6.87 20.27 -54.72
C GLU A 682 -5.98 21.52 -54.81
N GLU A 683 -5.01 21.64 -53.89
CA GLU A 683 -4.00 22.71 -53.91
C GLU A 683 -3.10 22.59 -55.15
N VAL A 684 -3.49 23.23 -56.25
CA VAL A 684 -2.65 23.30 -57.45
C VAL A 684 -1.53 24.33 -57.22
N VAL A 685 -0.33 23.86 -56.89
CA VAL A 685 0.88 24.71 -56.82
C VAL A 685 1.28 25.12 -58.24
N ARG A 686 1.01 26.38 -58.63
CA ARG A 686 1.54 26.96 -59.88
C ARG A 686 2.72 27.88 -59.57
N PRO A 687 3.89 27.65 -60.19
CA PRO A 687 5.01 28.57 -60.05
C PRO A 687 4.68 29.88 -60.79
N ILE A 688 4.83 31.02 -60.11
CA ILE A 688 4.52 32.34 -60.65
C ILE A 688 5.77 32.91 -61.33
N GLY A 689 5.70 33.15 -62.64
CA GLY A 689 6.77 33.79 -63.39
C GLY A 689 7.06 35.22 -62.89
N ARG A 690 8.32 35.67 -63.08
CA ARG A 690 8.82 36.98 -62.61
C ARG A 690 7.94 38.16 -63.00
N ASP A 691 7.48 38.21 -64.24
CA ASP A 691 6.67 39.34 -64.74
C ASP A 691 5.25 39.34 -64.17
N ALA A 692 4.68 38.17 -63.91
CA ALA A 692 3.40 38.03 -63.25
C ALA A 692 3.47 38.48 -61.78
N PHE A 693 4.57 38.14 -61.09
CA PHE A 693 4.81 38.57 -59.71
C PHE A 693 4.97 40.10 -59.58
N LEU A 694 5.70 40.72 -60.50
CA LEU A 694 5.88 42.18 -60.52
C LEU A 694 4.56 42.92 -60.75
N ARG A 695 3.69 42.41 -61.64
CA ARG A 695 2.34 42.95 -61.88
C ARG A 695 1.46 42.80 -60.64
N LEU A 696 1.56 41.67 -59.95
CA LEU A 696 0.78 41.40 -58.75
C LEU A 696 1.13 42.35 -57.60
N ILE A 697 2.41 42.70 -57.44
CA ILE A 697 2.89 43.64 -56.42
C ILE A 697 2.49 45.08 -56.74
N SER A 698 2.60 45.51 -57.99
CA SER A 698 2.21 46.87 -58.37
C SER A 698 0.71 47.08 -58.18
N GLU A 699 -0.10 46.06 -58.49
CA GLU A 699 -1.55 46.06 -58.28
C GLU A 699 -1.92 45.97 -56.78
N ALA A 700 -1.25 45.11 -56.01
CA ALA A 700 -1.47 45.00 -54.56
C ALA A 700 -1.05 46.27 -53.78
N SER A 701 -0.07 47.03 -54.26
CA SER A 701 0.37 48.28 -53.63
C SER A 701 -0.43 49.51 -54.07
N GLY A 702 -1.40 49.35 -54.97
CA GLY A 702 -2.14 50.46 -55.56
C GLY A 702 -1.23 51.44 -56.31
N GLY A 703 -0.14 50.94 -56.92
CA GLY A 703 0.83 51.73 -57.67
C GLY A 703 1.91 52.44 -56.84
N ARG A 704 2.00 52.18 -55.53
CA ARG A 704 3.04 52.78 -54.65
C ARG A 704 4.40 52.10 -54.72
N ALA A 705 4.44 50.80 -55.08
CA ALA A 705 5.69 50.06 -55.18
C ALA A 705 6.33 50.25 -56.57
N SER A 706 7.62 50.61 -56.60
CA SER A 706 8.40 50.70 -57.84
C SER A 706 8.71 49.31 -58.41
N GLN A 707 8.98 49.21 -59.72
CA GLN A 707 9.53 47.99 -60.34
C GLN A 707 10.85 47.53 -59.69
N SER A 708 11.63 48.46 -59.14
CA SER A 708 12.84 48.14 -58.36
C SER A 708 12.51 47.44 -57.05
N ASP A 709 11.44 47.86 -56.38
CA ASP A 709 11.00 47.32 -55.09
C ASP A 709 10.38 45.93 -55.28
N GLY A 710 9.60 45.74 -56.34
CA GLY A 710 9.09 44.43 -56.74
C GLY A 710 10.21 43.45 -57.10
N ASN A 711 11.27 43.91 -57.79
CA ASN A 711 12.43 43.08 -58.07
C ASN A 711 13.25 42.75 -56.82
N ARG A 712 13.34 43.68 -55.86
CA ARG A 712 14.00 43.46 -54.58
C ARG A 712 13.25 42.42 -53.74
N LEU A 713 11.91 42.49 -53.75
CA LEU A 713 11.04 41.48 -53.13
C LEU A 713 11.17 40.12 -53.84
N PHE A 714 11.17 40.10 -55.18
CA PHE A 714 11.32 38.88 -55.96
C PHE A 714 12.67 38.20 -55.71
N ARG A 715 13.80 38.95 -55.73
CA ARG A 715 15.12 38.35 -55.46
C ARG A 715 15.25 37.81 -54.03
N HIS A 716 14.56 38.42 -53.08
CA HIS A 716 14.53 37.96 -51.69
C HIS A 716 13.78 36.64 -51.57
N TYR A 717 12.60 36.55 -52.19
CA TYR A 717 11.76 35.34 -52.16
C TYR A 717 12.11 34.29 -53.23
N ALA A 718 12.90 34.62 -54.24
CA ALA A 718 13.42 33.68 -55.24
C ALA A 718 14.37 32.63 -54.64
N ARG A 719 14.79 32.82 -53.38
CA ARG A 719 15.50 31.81 -52.59
C ARG A 719 14.59 30.67 -52.12
N PHE A 720 13.27 30.85 -52.13
CA PHE A 720 12.30 29.78 -51.93
C PHE A 720 12.06 29.12 -53.30
N GLU A 721 12.32 27.82 -53.41
CA GLU A 721 12.27 27.05 -54.67
C GLU A 721 10.93 27.14 -55.43
N VAL A 722 9.86 27.55 -54.74
CA VAL A 722 8.50 27.69 -55.29
C VAL A 722 8.35 28.85 -56.31
N MET A 723 9.29 29.81 -56.35
CA MET A 723 9.27 30.91 -57.33
C MET A 723 10.15 30.68 -58.58
N LEU A 724 10.79 29.52 -58.72
CA LEU A 724 11.63 29.23 -59.88
C LEU A 724 10.81 28.59 -61.00
N THR A 725 10.39 29.38 -61.99
CA THR A 725 10.03 28.88 -63.33
C THR A 725 11.24 28.87 -64.25
N GLN A 726 11.33 27.82 -65.07
CA GLN A 726 12.32 27.53 -66.11
C GLN A 726 12.91 28.77 -66.80
N ALA A 727 14.24 28.81 -66.86
CA ALA A 727 14.97 29.67 -67.78
C ALA A 727 14.65 29.26 -69.23
N ALA A 728 14.55 30.27 -70.10
CA ALA A 728 14.10 30.20 -71.47
C ALA A 728 14.87 29.19 -72.35
N ASP A 729 14.12 28.42 -73.14
CA ASP A 729 14.59 27.89 -74.43
C ASP A 729 14.68 29.06 -75.43
N GLU A 730 15.89 29.45 -75.80
CA GLU A 730 16.14 30.22 -77.02
C GLU A 730 16.58 29.27 -78.13
N GLY A 731 15.70 29.08 -79.12
CA GLY A 731 16.07 28.88 -80.51
C GLY A 731 16.50 27.47 -80.94
N GLY A 732 15.63 26.77 -81.65
CA GLY A 732 15.99 25.55 -82.36
C GLY A 732 14.83 24.96 -83.14
N SER A 733 14.81 25.25 -84.43
CA SER A 733 13.94 24.73 -85.47
C SER A 733 13.83 23.19 -85.58
N GLU A 734 12.70 22.77 -86.14
CA GLU A 734 12.51 21.63 -87.05
C GLU A 734 12.14 20.22 -86.54
N LEU A 735 11.08 19.74 -87.21
CA LEU A 735 10.70 18.38 -87.63
C LEU A 735 10.02 17.37 -86.68
N GLU A 736 8.81 17.00 -87.13
CA GLU A 736 8.20 15.66 -87.15
C GLU A 736 9.05 14.48 -86.65
N SER A 737 8.48 13.66 -85.76
CA SER A 737 7.97 12.32 -86.11
C SER A 737 7.59 11.48 -84.87
N ASP A 738 6.71 10.52 -85.16
CA ASP A 738 5.94 9.59 -84.33
C ASP A 738 6.77 8.63 -83.42
N PRO A 739 6.11 7.80 -82.59
CA PRO A 739 6.67 7.16 -81.40
C PRO A 739 7.39 5.84 -81.69
N GLY A 740 8.38 5.52 -80.85
CA GLY A 740 8.75 4.13 -80.61
C GLY A 740 10.22 3.90 -80.24
N ARG A 741 10.38 3.10 -79.17
CA ARG A 741 11.31 1.96 -79.05
C ARG A 741 12.52 2.11 -78.09
N LEU A 742 12.38 1.35 -76.98
CA LEU A 742 13.35 0.50 -76.24
C LEU A 742 14.64 1.12 -75.65
N GLU A 743 14.73 0.98 -74.32
CA GLU A 743 15.80 0.40 -73.47
C GLU A 743 17.23 0.23 -74.02
N PRO A 744 18.27 0.21 -73.15
CA PRO A 744 18.26 -0.16 -71.71
C PRO A 744 18.64 0.93 -70.70
#